data_AF-A0A7X9H9W5-F1
#
_entry.id   AF-A0A7X9H9W5-F1
#
_cell.length_a   1.000
_cell.length_b   1.000
_cell.length_c   1.000
_cell.angle_alpha   90.00
_cell.angle_beta   90.00
_cell.angle_gamma   90.00
#
_symmetry.space_group_name_H-M   'P 1'
#
loop_
_entity.id
_entity.type
_entity.pdbx_description
1 polymer ?
#
loop_
_entity_poly.entity_id
_entity_poly.type
_entity_poly.pdbx_seq_one_letter_code
_entity_poly.pdbx_strand_id
1 'polypeptide(L)'
;MNNCWKIGSRWSVDGSWNSRIITIFRRSNVVFVGGDAAKRFHDQVKKGDYFAIADGFTIVAVARATGDVMRLPEMIEQGLIKARDGEPFDLSKNFDGCYGIKVKIVDLPKQDQFQYRKRGTFFSANKYIDRIKDLYDTKSNKIFDIAANTYRLISSGNIDSKGYEKYPILDGRTKYIIPVYQREYSWGPEQVSRFIRDIFRGFWGVEDKKELILDPMFIGTMQLSFKKYISPTEYEQDIIDGQQRLSTFMCLIVCLKLKYAENEKIRSIQTDWLETRVNNGKEDKYLCEMRSLLSLEEARNSYERNPNKYIENLLIIDETFSQIISDENDSVNPFFEDNLDEFLDYLFSHVYMVVVETVAGLSKTIQIFNTINTTGLDLDGNDLFKVRLYEYLRDIDNADENAFNKIGDLYKRVKDINEKWRKNHNFDVVTMHGVRSTYKNYLIAKYNLSSNLYQMGTDRFFEYLFDVLLNVQEHKEIKNTNELVLSLEDINDVIGSCVLWKSHIFETSAELISKLLINKSRYGRYSSFAYQIMLATKGMEAKDRISAVNLILDKLSRVFFCYSILYSKQINEIHSFMNKANDLIINEGLNATMALIDGKLNSINQSLINNSLGGEIAHNRIWKDLICCLSAFFDEEKTEISLDELEDKLSRNYDIEHIHATADEIIDFEKPLQNSIGNLMLLEYDINRSIGSKPFEDKVHSYKNSKYATAKKISKFPKWDTEDANKRRKEEIDKIIKYLFGS
;
A
#
# COMPACT_ATOMS: atom_id res chain seq x y z
N MET A 1 -11.79 -32.74 -13.13
CA MET A 1 -11.48 -33.37 -11.82
C MET A 1 -9.99 -33.20 -11.59
N ASN A 2 -9.60 -32.63 -10.45
CA ASN A 2 -8.19 -32.51 -10.09
C ASN A 2 -7.64 -33.92 -9.81
N ASN A 3 -6.44 -34.22 -10.27
CA ASN A 3 -5.77 -35.48 -10.02
C ASN A 3 -5.06 -35.45 -8.66
N CYS A 4 -4.69 -36.64 -8.20
CA CYS A 4 -3.86 -36.84 -7.04
C CYS A 4 -2.62 -37.67 -7.44
N TRP A 5 -1.46 -37.21 -7.00
CA TRP A 5 -0.16 -37.78 -7.34
C TRP A 5 0.60 -38.17 -6.08
N LYS A 6 1.28 -39.31 -6.09
CA LYS A 6 2.28 -39.66 -5.08
C LYS A 6 3.65 -39.23 -5.58
N ILE A 7 4.40 -38.50 -4.75
CA ILE A 7 5.78 -38.10 -5.01
C ILE A 7 6.71 -38.59 -3.90
N GLY A 8 7.87 -39.12 -4.26
CA GLY A 8 8.88 -39.62 -3.33
C GLY A 8 9.92 -38.56 -2.99
N SER A 9 10.33 -38.47 -1.73
CA SER A 9 11.33 -37.51 -1.26
C SER A 9 12.75 -38.07 -1.15
N ARG A 10 13.04 -39.25 -1.72
CA ARG A 10 14.38 -39.87 -1.72
C ARG A 10 14.96 -39.78 -3.12
N TRP A 11 15.98 -38.94 -3.29
CA TRP A 11 16.58 -38.53 -4.55
C TRP A 11 17.73 -39.44 -4.96
N SER A 12 17.44 -40.71 -5.20
CA SER A 12 18.39 -41.73 -5.65
C SER A 12 17.67 -42.86 -6.37
N VAL A 13 18.40 -43.61 -7.21
CA VAL A 13 17.85 -44.75 -7.97
C VAL A 13 17.47 -45.91 -7.03
N ASP A 14 18.22 -46.10 -5.94
CA ASP A 14 17.98 -47.15 -4.94
C ASP A 14 16.99 -46.73 -3.83
N GLY A 15 16.70 -45.44 -3.71
CA GLY A 15 15.84 -44.87 -2.68
C GLY A 15 16.48 -44.94 -1.28
N SER A 16 17.81 -44.79 -1.21
CA SER A 16 18.58 -44.77 0.03
C SER A 16 18.13 -43.65 0.97
N TRP A 17 18.24 -43.89 2.28
CA TRP A 17 17.83 -42.91 3.29
C TRP A 17 18.69 -41.64 3.26
N ASN A 18 19.98 -41.76 2.92
CA ASN A 18 20.91 -40.63 2.81
C ASN A 18 20.60 -39.68 1.63
N SER A 19 19.73 -40.09 0.70
CA SER A 19 19.30 -39.26 -0.44
C SER A 19 18.04 -38.43 -0.16
N ARG A 20 17.63 -38.30 1.10
CA ARG A 20 16.39 -37.64 1.48
C ARG A 20 16.44 -36.14 1.21
N ILE A 21 15.45 -35.63 0.45
CA ILE A 21 15.30 -34.21 0.07
C ILE A 21 13.98 -33.60 0.56
N ILE A 22 13.28 -34.23 1.52
CA ILE A 22 11.99 -33.73 2.02
C ILE A 22 12.10 -32.33 2.64
N THR A 23 13.25 -32.04 3.26
CA THR A 23 13.60 -30.76 3.84
C THR A 23 13.64 -29.66 2.78
N ILE A 24 14.17 -29.97 1.60
CA ILE A 24 14.20 -29.07 0.44
C ILE A 24 12.79 -28.84 -0.09
N PHE A 25 11.95 -29.89 -0.19
CA PHE A 25 10.55 -29.71 -0.59
C PHE A 25 9.80 -28.77 0.36
N ARG A 26 9.97 -28.96 1.67
CA ARG A 26 9.36 -28.11 2.72
C ARG A 26 9.88 -26.67 2.69
N ARG A 27 11.19 -26.47 2.63
CA ARG A 27 11.79 -25.12 2.55
C ARG A 27 11.35 -24.37 1.29
N SER A 28 11.35 -25.07 0.15
CA SER A 28 11.09 -24.50 -1.16
C SER A 28 9.59 -24.33 -1.44
N ASN A 29 8.71 -25.07 -0.77
CA ASN A 29 7.30 -25.23 -1.19
C ASN A 29 7.19 -25.65 -2.67
N VAL A 30 8.11 -26.52 -3.08
CA VAL A 30 8.20 -27.05 -4.43
C VAL A 30 8.40 -28.55 -4.33
N VAL A 31 7.69 -29.28 -5.18
CA VAL A 31 8.01 -30.69 -5.42
C VAL A 31 8.49 -30.84 -6.85
N PHE A 32 9.52 -31.65 -7.04
CA PHE A 32 10.13 -31.83 -8.35
C PHE A 32 10.55 -33.28 -8.57
N VAL A 33 10.66 -33.66 -9.85
CA VAL A 33 10.94 -35.02 -10.30
C VAL A 33 11.92 -34.98 -11.46
N GLY A 34 12.87 -35.92 -11.46
CA GLY A 34 13.80 -36.17 -12.55
C GLY A 34 13.66 -37.58 -13.13
N GLY A 35 14.51 -37.90 -14.12
CA GLY A 35 14.57 -39.22 -14.76
C GLY A 35 13.30 -39.57 -15.54
N ASP A 36 12.99 -40.87 -15.64
CA ASP A 36 11.93 -41.42 -16.51
C ASP A 36 10.52 -40.88 -16.20
N ALA A 37 10.30 -40.37 -14.98
CA ALA A 37 9.02 -39.83 -14.56
C ALA A 37 8.81 -38.36 -14.95
N ALA A 38 9.87 -37.64 -15.32
CA ALA A 38 9.86 -36.20 -15.50
C ALA A 38 8.96 -35.76 -16.67
N LYS A 39 9.01 -36.48 -17.80
CA LYS A 39 8.12 -36.22 -18.95
C LYS A 39 6.64 -36.39 -18.57
N ARG A 40 6.31 -37.47 -17.85
CA ARG A 40 4.92 -37.70 -17.40
C ARG A 40 4.46 -36.66 -16.39
N PHE A 41 5.36 -36.20 -15.51
CA PHE A 41 5.07 -35.12 -14.58
C PHE A 41 4.71 -33.84 -15.33
N HIS A 42 5.53 -33.46 -16.32
CA HIS A 42 5.28 -32.29 -17.17
C HIS A 42 3.95 -32.35 -17.93
N ASP A 43 3.64 -33.49 -18.55
CA ASP A 43 2.48 -33.59 -19.43
C ASP A 43 1.14 -33.72 -18.68
N GLN A 44 1.15 -34.23 -17.44
CA GLN A 44 -0.09 -34.64 -16.75
C GLN A 44 -0.41 -33.86 -15.48
N VAL A 45 0.59 -33.28 -14.80
CA VAL A 45 0.37 -32.48 -13.59
C VAL A 45 -0.15 -31.10 -13.96
N LYS A 46 -1.19 -30.64 -13.26
CA LYS A 46 -1.76 -29.30 -13.47
C LYS A 46 -1.97 -28.55 -12.16
N LYS A 47 -2.08 -27.23 -12.27
CA LYS A 47 -2.55 -26.37 -11.17
C LYS A 47 -3.82 -26.95 -10.53
N GLY A 48 -3.84 -27.00 -9.20
CA GLY A 48 -4.96 -27.53 -8.42
C GLY A 48 -4.92 -29.03 -8.14
N ASP A 49 -3.99 -29.79 -8.74
CA ASP A 49 -3.77 -31.20 -8.40
C ASP A 49 -3.25 -31.37 -6.96
N TYR A 50 -3.52 -32.53 -6.37
CA TYR A 50 -3.10 -32.87 -5.01
C TYR A 50 -1.88 -33.78 -5.03
N PHE A 51 -1.05 -33.69 -4.01
CA PHE A 51 0.15 -34.50 -3.83
C PHE A 51 0.14 -35.23 -2.49
N ALA A 52 0.50 -36.51 -2.51
CA ALA A 52 0.92 -37.28 -1.36
C ALA A 52 2.45 -37.35 -1.36
N ILE A 53 3.08 -36.64 -0.44
CA ILE A 53 4.53 -36.60 -0.33
C ILE A 53 4.98 -37.74 0.58
N ALA A 54 5.75 -38.65 0.01
CA ALA A 54 6.18 -39.88 0.65
C ALA A 54 7.66 -39.87 1.00
N ASP A 55 7.98 -40.24 2.23
CA ASP A 55 9.32 -40.64 2.63
C ASP A 55 9.39 -42.16 2.73
N GLY A 56 10.03 -42.79 1.75
CA GLY A 56 9.95 -44.23 1.55
C GLY A 56 8.53 -44.66 1.19
N PHE A 57 7.91 -45.45 2.06
CA PHE A 57 6.52 -45.92 1.92
C PHE A 57 5.50 -45.07 2.69
N THR A 58 5.95 -44.21 3.60
CA THR A 58 5.06 -43.43 4.46
C THR A 58 4.72 -42.10 3.81
N ILE A 59 3.45 -41.78 3.67
CA ILE A 59 2.98 -40.43 3.35
C ILE A 59 3.13 -39.57 4.61
N VAL A 60 4.02 -38.59 4.54
CA VAL A 60 4.38 -37.71 5.66
C VAL A 60 3.79 -36.32 5.53
N ALA A 61 3.40 -35.92 4.31
CA ALA A 61 2.76 -34.65 4.04
C ALA A 61 1.80 -34.78 2.85
N VAL A 62 0.82 -33.88 2.79
CA VAL A 62 -0.05 -33.68 1.64
C VAL A 62 0.14 -32.28 1.10
N ALA A 63 -0.09 -32.07 -0.19
CA ALA A 63 0.08 -30.75 -0.79
C ALA A 63 -0.91 -30.50 -1.92
N ARG A 64 -1.06 -29.23 -2.31
CA ARG A 64 -1.86 -28.83 -3.46
C ARG A 64 -1.02 -27.96 -4.40
N ALA A 65 -1.03 -28.28 -5.69
CA ALA A 65 -0.35 -27.48 -6.71
C ALA A 65 -0.98 -26.09 -6.81
N THR A 66 -0.14 -25.07 -6.68
CA THR A 66 -0.55 -23.67 -6.77
C THR A 66 -0.22 -23.09 -8.14
N GLY A 67 0.94 -23.44 -8.72
CA GLY A 67 1.40 -22.93 -10.01
C GLY A 67 1.35 -23.93 -11.16
N ASP A 68 1.98 -23.55 -12.26
CA ASP A 68 2.22 -24.42 -13.42
C ASP A 68 3.56 -25.15 -13.28
N VAL A 69 3.71 -26.23 -14.07
CA VAL A 69 4.97 -26.98 -14.13
C VAL A 69 6.05 -26.11 -14.79
N MET A 70 7.22 -26.05 -14.17
CA MET A 70 8.40 -25.37 -14.71
C MET A 70 9.60 -26.31 -14.79
N ARG A 71 10.60 -25.93 -15.58
CA ARG A 71 11.88 -26.66 -15.62
C ARG A 71 12.64 -26.42 -14.32
N LEU A 72 13.24 -27.45 -13.76
CA LEU A 72 13.96 -27.34 -12.48
C LEU A 72 15.16 -26.36 -12.54
N PRO A 73 15.96 -26.28 -13.63
CA PRO A 73 17.00 -25.26 -13.77
C PRO A 73 16.46 -23.83 -13.66
N GLU A 74 15.35 -23.51 -14.33
CA GLU A 74 14.71 -22.19 -14.25
C GLU A 74 14.25 -21.87 -12.82
N MET A 75 13.76 -22.87 -12.08
CA MET A 75 13.39 -22.71 -10.67
C MET A 75 14.60 -22.43 -9.77
N ILE A 76 15.75 -23.05 -10.06
CA ILE A 76 17.00 -22.81 -9.32
C ILE A 76 17.52 -21.40 -9.61
N GLU A 77 17.53 -20.98 -10.87
CA GLU A 77 17.93 -19.62 -11.28
C GLU A 77 17.05 -18.54 -10.63
N GLN A 78 15.75 -18.81 -10.49
CA GLN A 78 14.79 -17.94 -9.79
C GLN A 78 14.91 -18.01 -8.25
N GLY A 79 15.81 -18.82 -7.69
CA GLY A 79 15.98 -18.98 -6.25
C GLY A 79 14.80 -19.68 -5.55
N LEU A 80 13.97 -20.42 -6.29
CA LEU A 80 12.81 -21.12 -5.73
C LEU A 80 13.21 -22.40 -4.99
N ILE A 81 14.36 -22.99 -5.29
CA ILE A 81 14.88 -24.19 -4.62
C ILE A 81 15.92 -23.80 -3.58
N LYS A 82 15.62 -24.09 -2.31
CA LYS A 82 16.47 -23.74 -1.16
C LYS A 82 17.10 -25.01 -0.58
N ALA A 83 18.36 -25.28 -0.91
CA ALA A 83 19.17 -26.37 -0.34
C ALA A 83 20.31 -25.80 0.53
N ARG A 84 20.70 -26.51 1.60
CA ARG A 84 21.82 -26.15 2.48
C ARG A 84 23.05 -26.99 2.18
N ASP A 85 24.21 -26.46 2.57
CA ASP A 85 25.47 -27.20 2.53
C ASP A 85 25.36 -28.49 3.37
N GLY A 86 25.84 -29.60 2.79
CA GLY A 86 25.75 -30.93 3.40
C GLY A 86 24.46 -31.70 3.11
N GLU A 87 23.46 -31.10 2.45
CA GLU A 87 22.30 -31.84 1.95
C GLU A 87 22.63 -32.66 0.69
N PRO A 88 21.94 -33.78 0.45
CA PRO A 88 22.23 -34.69 -0.68
C PRO A 88 21.85 -34.12 -2.05
N PHE A 89 21.46 -32.84 -2.14
CA PHE A 89 21.00 -32.17 -3.35
C PHE A 89 21.86 -30.94 -3.63
N ASP A 90 22.76 -31.10 -4.59
CA ASP A 90 23.74 -30.09 -4.98
C ASP A 90 23.18 -29.21 -6.11
N LEU A 91 22.94 -27.94 -5.80
CA LEU A 91 22.36 -26.96 -6.74
C LEU A 91 23.27 -26.63 -7.93
N SER A 92 24.57 -26.95 -7.87
CA SER A 92 25.52 -26.71 -8.96
C SER A 92 25.45 -27.72 -10.10
N LYS A 93 24.72 -28.84 -9.91
CA LYS A 93 24.60 -29.91 -10.91
C LYS A 93 23.63 -29.53 -12.03
N ASN A 94 23.81 -30.15 -13.20
CA ASN A 94 22.86 -30.01 -14.30
C ASN A 94 21.58 -30.82 -14.02
N PHE A 95 20.43 -30.13 -14.06
CA PHE A 95 19.10 -30.71 -13.87
C PHE A 95 18.22 -30.64 -15.13
N ASP A 96 18.84 -30.58 -16.31
CA ASP A 96 18.14 -30.68 -17.60
C ASP A 96 17.24 -31.92 -17.64
N GLY A 97 16.00 -31.72 -18.10
CA GLY A 97 14.98 -32.77 -18.14
C GLY A 97 14.31 -33.05 -16.78
N CYS A 98 14.59 -32.29 -15.72
CA CYS A 98 13.83 -32.32 -14.48
C CYS A 98 12.76 -31.21 -14.46
N TYR A 99 11.62 -31.50 -13.84
CA TYR A 99 10.50 -30.56 -13.74
C TYR A 99 10.00 -30.45 -12.30
N GLY A 100 9.53 -29.27 -11.94
CA GLY A 100 8.97 -28.96 -10.63
C GLY A 100 7.67 -28.17 -10.72
N ILE A 101 6.94 -28.14 -9.61
CA ILE A 101 5.73 -27.34 -9.46
C ILE A 101 5.67 -26.76 -8.05
N LYS A 102 5.22 -25.50 -7.94
CA LYS A 102 4.95 -24.87 -6.64
C LYS A 102 3.74 -25.56 -5.99
N VAL A 103 3.86 -25.86 -4.71
CA VAL A 103 2.81 -26.50 -3.91
C VAL A 103 2.68 -25.85 -2.54
N LYS A 104 1.46 -25.84 -1.99
CA LYS A 104 1.25 -25.57 -0.56
C LYS A 104 1.30 -26.90 0.19
N ILE A 105 2.30 -27.09 1.06
CA ILE A 105 2.51 -28.34 1.80
C ILE A 105 1.86 -28.26 3.19
N VAL A 106 1.21 -29.34 3.58
CA VAL A 106 0.65 -29.58 4.90
C VAL A 106 1.28 -30.86 5.46
N ASP A 107 2.07 -30.73 6.51
CA ASP A 107 2.67 -31.87 7.20
C ASP A 107 1.65 -32.64 8.03
N LEU A 108 1.74 -33.97 7.98
CA LEU A 108 0.84 -34.85 8.72
C LEU A 108 1.46 -35.25 10.06
N PRO A 109 0.76 -35.07 11.20
CA PRO A 109 1.17 -35.63 12.47
C PRO A 109 1.21 -37.16 12.38
N LYS A 110 1.99 -37.82 13.24
CA LYS A 110 2.23 -39.28 13.18
C LYS A 110 0.94 -40.12 13.07
N GLN A 111 -0.13 -39.69 13.73
CA GLN A 111 -1.43 -40.36 13.71
C GLN A 111 -2.18 -40.27 12.36
N ASP A 112 -1.92 -39.23 11.57
CA ASP A 112 -2.56 -38.99 10.28
C ASP A 112 -1.75 -39.60 9.12
N GLN A 113 -0.48 -39.96 9.37
CA GLN A 113 0.42 -40.60 8.40
C GLN A 113 -0.06 -42.00 8.01
N PHE A 114 0.18 -42.39 6.76
CA PHE A 114 -0.24 -43.69 6.25
C PHE A 114 0.69 -44.25 5.18
N GLN A 115 0.59 -45.57 4.94
CA GLN A 115 1.46 -46.28 4.01
C GLN A 115 0.93 -46.27 2.57
N TYR A 116 1.82 -46.05 1.61
CA TYR A 116 1.58 -46.17 0.18
C TYR A 116 2.46 -47.29 -0.39
N ARG A 117 1.84 -48.41 -0.78
CA ARG A 117 2.55 -49.68 -1.07
C ARG A 117 3.46 -49.67 -2.31
N LYS A 118 3.32 -48.71 -3.24
CA LYS A 118 4.13 -48.67 -4.47
C LYS A 118 5.43 -47.87 -4.28
N ARG A 119 6.56 -48.51 -4.58
CA ARG A 119 7.91 -47.91 -4.56
C ARG A 119 8.21 -47.21 -5.90
N GLY A 120 8.86 -46.04 -5.83
CA GLY A 120 9.24 -45.21 -6.98
C GLY A 120 8.94 -43.72 -6.77
N THR A 121 9.45 -42.88 -7.66
CA THR A 121 9.53 -41.41 -7.49
C THR A 121 8.20 -40.70 -7.72
N PHE A 122 7.38 -41.14 -8.67
CA PHE A 122 6.14 -40.46 -9.04
C PHE A 122 5.08 -41.46 -9.54
N PHE A 123 3.83 -41.37 -9.06
CA PHE A 123 2.70 -42.20 -9.50
C PHE A 123 1.36 -41.48 -9.39
N SER A 124 0.36 -41.89 -10.17
CA SER A 124 -1.03 -41.53 -9.85
C SER A 124 -1.45 -42.17 -8.53
N ALA A 125 -2.05 -41.37 -7.66
CA ALA A 125 -2.59 -41.72 -6.36
C ALA A 125 -4.11 -41.42 -6.27
N ASN A 126 -4.80 -41.35 -7.42
CA ASN A 126 -6.24 -41.05 -7.50
C ASN A 126 -7.11 -41.94 -6.61
N LYS A 127 -6.68 -43.18 -6.29
CA LYS A 127 -7.37 -44.05 -5.32
C LYS A 127 -7.50 -43.45 -3.91
N TYR A 128 -6.59 -42.56 -3.53
CA TYR A 128 -6.55 -41.93 -2.20
C TYR A 128 -6.98 -40.46 -2.24
N ILE A 129 -7.54 -39.99 -3.35
CA ILE A 129 -7.82 -38.57 -3.56
C ILE A 129 -8.75 -38.00 -2.49
N ASP A 130 -9.81 -38.69 -2.11
CA ASP A 130 -10.77 -38.19 -1.12
C ASP A 130 -10.12 -38.05 0.25
N ARG A 131 -9.32 -39.05 0.68
CA ARG A 131 -8.56 -38.99 1.92
C ARG A 131 -7.53 -37.86 1.91
N ILE A 132 -6.82 -37.67 0.80
CA ILE A 132 -5.78 -36.64 0.69
C ILE A 132 -6.39 -35.25 0.64
N LYS A 133 -7.52 -35.08 -0.06
CA LYS A 133 -8.31 -33.85 -0.06
C LYS A 133 -8.83 -33.54 1.33
N ASP A 134 -9.42 -34.51 2.01
CA ASP A 134 -9.92 -34.33 3.38
C ASP A 134 -8.79 -33.94 4.35
N LEU A 135 -7.66 -34.64 4.31
CA LEU A 135 -6.48 -34.29 5.12
C LEU A 135 -5.94 -32.90 4.77
N TYR A 136 -5.88 -32.55 3.48
CA TYR A 136 -5.41 -31.23 3.06
C TYR A 136 -6.41 -30.16 3.49
N ASP A 137 -7.70 -30.28 3.18
CA ASP A 137 -8.72 -29.27 3.43
C ASP A 137 -8.95 -29.07 4.93
N THR A 138 -8.99 -30.15 5.74
CA THR A 138 -9.18 -30.06 7.21
C THR A 138 -8.00 -29.38 7.91
N LYS A 139 -6.79 -29.52 7.37
CA LYS A 139 -5.56 -28.99 7.98
C LYS A 139 -5.05 -27.72 7.30
N SER A 140 -5.51 -27.42 6.08
CA SER A 140 -5.18 -26.20 5.33
C SER A 140 -6.24 -25.12 5.48
N ASN A 141 -7.52 -25.48 5.71
CA ASN A 141 -8.56 -24.52 6.04
C ASN A 141 -8.54 -24.22 7.54
N LYS A 142 -8.41 -22.93 7.85
CA LYS A 142 -9.06 -22.31 9.01
C LYS A 142 -8.80 -22.97 10.38
N ILE A 143 -7.54 -23.20 10.73
CA ILE A 143 -7.17 -23.08 12.14
C ILE A 143 -6.74 -21.62 12.30
N PHE A 144 -7.67 -20.77 12.72
CA PHE A 144 -7.28 -19.51 13.37
C PHE A 144 -6.94 -19.87 14.80
N ASP A 145 -5.69 -19.67 15.17
CA ASP A 145 -5.26 -19.85 16.54
C ASP A 145 -4.26 -18.76 16.92
N ILE A 146 -4.32 -18.36 18.19
CA ILE A 146 -3.42 -17.40 18.79
C ILE A 146 -2.93 -18.00 20.10
N ALA A 147 -1.62 -18.23 20.19
CA ALA A 147 -0.97 -18.60 21.43
C ALA A 147 -0.09 -17.44 21.91
N ALA A 148 -0.20 -17.07 23.18
CA ALA A 148 0.64 -16.05 23.79
C ALA A 148 1.45 -16.69 24.93
N ASN A 149 2.77 -16.75 24.77
CA ASN A 149 3.65 -17.34 25.77
C ASN A 149 4.78 -16.37 26.14
N THR A 150 5.34 -16.55 27.34
CA THR A 150 6.49 -15.78 27.81
C THR A 150 7.79 -16.42 27.34
N TYR A 151 8.63 -15.65 26.67
CA TYR A 151 9.93 -16.09 26.14
C TYR A 151 11.10 -15.38 26.83
N ARG A 152 12.24 -16.07 26.82
CA ARG A 152 13.58 -15.58 27.14
C ARG A 152 14.50 -15.82 25.94
N LEU A 153 15.71 -15.25 25.96
CA LEU A 153 16.68 -15.54 24.90
C LEU A 153 17.09 -17.03 24.92
N ILE A 154 17.57 -17.51 26.07
CA ILE A 154 17.92 -18.92 26.30
C ILE A 154 17.26 -19.36 27.60
N SER A 155 16.96 -20.66 27.71
CA SER A 155 16.33 -21.23 28.89
C SER A 155 17.33 -22.09 29.67
N SER A 156 17.41 -21.87 30.98
CA SER A 156 18.02 -22.78 31.97
C SER A 156 17.03 -23.83 32.50
N GLY A 157 15.80 -23.88 31.96
CA GLY A 157 14.73 -24.81 32.32
C GLY A 157 13.35 -24.30 31.89
N ASN A 158 12.46 -25.20 31.44
CA ASN A 158 11.17 -24.80 30.85
C ASN A 158 10.12 -24.35 31.87
N ILE A 159 10.34 -24.50 33.17
CA ILE A 159 9.37 -24.21 34.23
C ILE A 159 10.05 -23.33 35.29
N ASP A 160 9.45 -22.20 35.65
CA ASP A 160 9.97 -21.36 36.72
C ASP A 160 9.60 -21.86 38.12
N SER A 161 10.14 -21.22 39.16
CA SER A 161 9.91 -21.58 40.56
C SER A 161 8.44 -21.54 41.00
N LYS A 162 7.55 -20.97 40.18
CA LYS A 162 6.11 -20.88 40.40
C LYS A 162 5.30 -21.80 39.48
N GLY A 163 5.95 -22.62 38.65
CA GLY A 163 5.29 -23.58 37.77
C GLY A 163 4.90 -23.02 36.40
N TYR A 164 5.28 -21.79 36.04
CA TYR A 164 4.96 -21.21 34.73
C TYR A 164 5.98 -21.61 33.68
N GLU A 165 5.48 -21.99 32.51
CA GLU A 165 6.35 -22.34 31.39
C GLU A 165 7.02 -21.10 30.78
N LYS A 166 8.34 -21.20 30.55
CA LYS A 166 9.15 -20.16 29.92
C LYS A 166 9.91 -20.75 28.75
N TYR A 167 9.67 -20.17 27.58
CA TYR A 167 10.16 -20.71 26.32
C TYR A 167 11.46 -20.01 25.88
N PRO A 168 12.46 -20.74 25.37
CA PRO A 168 13.61 -20.12 24.73
C PRO A 168 13.25 -19.69 23.31
N ILE A 169 13.58 -18.46 22.93
CA ILE A 169 13.53 -18.04 21.52
C ILE A 169 14.72 -18.63 20.75
N LEU A 170 15.91 -18.69 21.37
CA LEU A 170 17.09 -19.35 20.80
C LEU A 170 17.11 -20.83 21.22
N ASP A 171 16.20 -21.62 20.67
CA ASP A 171 16.05 -23.05 20.96
C ASP A 171 17.05 -23.96 20.19
N GLY A 172 17.91 -23.38 19.37
CA GLY A 172 18.91 -24.06 18.53
C GLY A 172 18.31 -24.86 17.37
N ARG A 173 17.00 -24.75 17.11
CA ARG A 173 16.29 -25.49 16.05
C ARG A 173 15.45 -24.60 15.16
N THR A 174 15.05 -23.43 15.63
CA THR A 174 14.17 -22.50 14.93
C THR A 174 14.97 -21.42 14.22
N LYS A 175 14.78 -21.34 12.91
CA LYS A 175 15.28 -20.27 12.05
C LYS A 175 14.19 -19.20 11.91
N TYR A 176 14.48 -18.00 12.37
CA TYR A 176 13.59 -16.85 12.27
C TYR A 176 13.86 -16.08 10.99
N ILE A 177 12.81 -15.85 10.21
CA ILE A 177 12.87 -15.18 8.92
C ILE A 177 12.23 -13.80 9.07
N ILE A 178 12.96 -12.73 8.76
CA ILE A 178 12.40 -11.41 8.53
C ILE A 178 11.89 -11.38 7.08
N PRO A 179 10.56 -11.38 6.85
CA PRO A 179 10.00 -11.55 5.50
C PRO A 179 10.19 -10.32 4.62
N VAL A 180 10.03 -10.49 3.30
CA VAL A 180 10.21 -9.41 2.29
C VAL A 180 9.33 -8.18 2.55
N TYR A 181 8.18 -8.37 3.19
CA TYR A 181 7.20 -7.31 3.44
C TYR A 181 7.49 -6.46 4.68
N GLN A 182 8.51 -6.84 5.46
CA GLN A 182 8.95 -6.05 6.58
C GLN A 182 9.86 -4.89 6.14
N ARG A 183 9.96 -3.88 7.00
CA ARG A 183 10.89 -2.76 6.79
C ARG A 183 12.33 -3.15 7.11
N GLU A 184 13.28 -2.42 6.52
CA GLU A 184 14.72 -2.53 6.79
C GLU A 184 15.04 -2.30 8.28
N TYR A 185 16.21 -2.75 8.73
CA TYR A 185 16.68 -2.44 10.08
C TYR A 185 16.96 -0.94 10.19
N SER A 186 16.26 -0.23 11.07
CA SER A 186 16.21 1.24 11.09
C SER A 186 16.42 1.85 12.48
N TRP A 187 16.62 1.04 13.53
CA TRP A 187 17.06 1.58 14.83
C TRP A 187 18.40 2.30 14.65
N GLY A 188 18.48 3.51 15.18
CA GLY A 188 19.67 4.36 15.22
C GLY A 188 20.26 4.46 16.63
N PRO A 189 21.24 5.38 16.81
CA PRO A 189 22.03 5.46 18.04
C PRO A 189 21.19 5.58 19.32
N GLU A 190 20.16 6.43 19.31
CA GLU A 190 19.33 6.64 20.50
C GLU A 190 18.60 5.37 20.95
N GLN A 191 17.96 4.65 20.03
CA GLN A 191 17.23 3.43 20.37
C GLN A 191 18.18 2.32 20.81
N VAL A 192 19.29 2.14 20.10
CA VAL A 192 20.29 1.10 20.40
C VAL A 192 20.96 1.36 21.75
N SER A 193 21.48 2.57 21.98
CA SER A 193 22.13 2.90 23.25
C SER A 193 21.17 2.80 24.43
N ARG A 194 19.90 3.23 24.26
CA ARG A 194 18.87 3.05 25.30
C ARG A 194 18.66 1.57 25.60
N PHE A 195 18.53 0.73 24.58
CA PHE A 195 18.32 -0.70 24.75
C PHE A 195 19.46 -1.36 25.55
N ILE A 196 20.71 -1.04 25.23
CA ILE A 196 21.88 -1.54 25.98
C ILE A 196 21.89 -1.00 27.42
N ARG A 197 21.63 0.30 27.62
CA ARG A 197 21.56 0.89 28.97
C ARG A 197 20.47 0.24 29.82
N ASP A 198 19.30 -0.06 29.25
CA ASP A 198 18.21 -0.70 29.99
C ASP A 198 18.55 -2.15 30.39
N ILE A 199 19.33 -2.89 29.58
CA ILE A 199 19.89 -4.20 29.98
C ILE A 199 20.78 -4.05 31.22
N PHE A 200 21.74 -3.12 31.18
CA PHE A 200 22.64 -2.90 32.31
C PHE A 200 21.93 -2.38 33.55
N ARG A 201 20.91 -1.54 33.41
CA ARG A 201 20.08 -1.06 34.53
C ARG A 201 19.47 -2.22 35.31
N GLY A 202 18.99 -3.26 34.65
CA GLY A 202 18.49 -4.43 35.36
C GLY A 202 19.61 -5.32 35.91
N PHE A 203 20.78 -5.39 35.26
CA PHE A 203 21.92 -6.17 35.75
C PHE A 203 22.46 -5.66 37.11
N TRP A 204 22.77 -4.36 37.21
CA TRP A 204 23.44 -3.77 38.38
C TRP A 204 22.91 -2.40 38.82
N GLY A 205 21.71 -2.01 38.35
CA GLY A 205 21.06 -0.77 38.78
C GLY A 205 21.56 0.51 38.10
N VAL A 206 21.20 1.64 38.73
CA VAL A 206 21.57 3.00 38.30
C VAL A 206 22.61 3.64 39.25
N GLU A 207 22.67 3.17 40.50
CA GLU A 207 23.50 3.75 41.56
C GLU A 207 24.49 2.68 42.06
N ASP A 208 25.78 3.00 41.95
CA ASP A 208 26.95 2.18 42.28
C ASP A 208 27.03 0.81 41.56
N LYS A 209 27.78 0.78 40.44
CA LYS A 209 28.15 -0.39 39.60
C LYS A 209 28.98 -1.46 40.34
N LYS A 210 28.54 -1.87 41.54
CA LYS A 210 29.29 -2.64 42.55
C LYS A 210 28.47 -3.78 43.17
N GLU A 211 27.22 -3.95 42.77
CA GLU A 211 26.34 -5.04 43.24
C GLU A 211 25.48 -5.59 42.09
N LEU A 212 25.19 -6.89 42.13
CA LEU A 212 24.28 -7.55 41.20
C LEU A 212 22.83 -7.35 41.69
N ILE A 213 22.00 -6.71 40.87
CA ILE A 213 20.56 -6.56 41.15
C ILE A 213 19.77 -7.69 40.46
N LEU A 214 20.11 -7.97 39.19
CA LEU A 214 19.46 -8.98 38.36
C LEU A 214 17.93 -8.77 38.22
N ASP A 215 17.48 -7.50 38.14
CA ASP A 215 16.08 -7.14 37.96
C ASP A 215 15.56 -7.55 36.56
N PRO A 216 14.49 -8.36 36.46
CA PRO A 216 13.92 -8.78 35.20
C PRO A 216 13.58 -7.64 34.23
N MET A 217 14.16 -7.66 33.03
CA MET A 217 13.85 -6.69 31.97
C MET A 217 12.73 -7.21 31.07
N PHE A 218 11.66 -6.42 30.87
CA PHE A 218 10.62 -6.71 29.87
C PHE A 218 10.83 -5.86 28.61
N ILE A 219 11.02 -6.50 27.46
CA ILE A 219 11.30 -5.82 26.17
C ILE A 219 10.06 -5.63 25.29
N GLY A 220 8.88 -5.97 25.79
CA GLY A 220 7.61 -5.82 25.08
C GLY A 220 7.08 -7.11 24.45
N THR A 221 6.09 -6.95 23.58
CA THR A 221 5.45 -8.01 22.81
C THR A 221 6.13 -8.21 21.46
N MET A 222 6.10 -9.44 20.96
CA MET A 222 6.49 -9.80 19.60
C MET A 222 5.40 -10.64 18.96
N GLN A 223 5.35 -10.66 17.64
CA GLN A 223 4.42 -11.51 16.92
C GLN A 223 5.17 -12.35 15.89
N LEU A 224 4.89 -13.65 15.90
CA LEU A 224 5.50 -14.62 15.00
C LEU A 224 4.40 -15.40 14.27
N SER A 225 4.70 -15.86 13.06
CA SER A 225 3.86 -16.87 12.42
C SER A 225 3.98 -18.21 13.17
N PHE A 226 3.12 -19.17 12.85
CA PHE A 226 3.27 -20.52 13.40
C PHE A 226 4.56 -21.19 12.90
N LYS A 227 5.20 -22.00 13.75
CA LYS A 227 6.41 -22.75 13.40
C LYS A 227 6.13 -23.70 12.22
N LYS A 228 6.75 -23.41 11.08
CA LYS A 228 6.77 -24.28 9.92
C LYS A 228 7.75 -25.42 10.17
N TYR A 229 7.24 -26.65 10.18
CA TYR A 229 8.07 -27.84 10.34
C TYR A 229 8.94 -28.09 9.11
N ILE A 230 10.26 -28.21 9.29
CA ILE A 230 11.18 -28.62 8.22
C ILE A 230 11.72 -30.03 8.50
N SER A 231 12.22 -30.25 9.71
CA SER A 231 12.76 -31.53 10.17
C SER A 231 12.66 -31.66 11.70
N PRO A 232 12.96 -32.82 12.31
CA PRO A 232 12.96 -32.97 13.77
C PRO A 232 13.87 -31.98 14.51
N THR A 233 14.89 -31.45 13.83
CA THR A 233 15.89 -30.51 14.37
C THR A 233 15.81 -29.13 13.73
N GLU A 234 14.82 -28.87 12.86
CA GLU A 234 14.75 -27.64 12.08
C GLU A 234 13.30 -27.16 11.91
N TYR A 235 13.06 -25.92 12.30
CA TYR A 235 11.82 -25.19 12.08
C TYR A 235 12.13 -23.85 11.41
N GLU A 236 11.18 -23.32 10.66
CA GLU A 236 11.19 -21.95 10.15
C GLU A 236 10.02 -21.18 10.76
N GLN A 237 10.23 -19.91 11.10
CA GLN A 237 9.18 -19.06 11.65
C GLN A 237 9.34 -17.62 11.17
N ASP A 238 8.28 -17.03 10.64
CA ASP A 238 8.33 -15.65 10.13
C ASP A 238 8.13 -14.66 11.28
N ILE A 239 8.96 -13.61 11.29
CA ILE A 239 8.84 -12.50 12.24
C ILE A 239 7.85 -11.48 11.66
N ILE A 240 6.71 -11.33 12.35
CA ILE A 240 5.66 -10.37 11.99
C ILE A 240 5.89 -9.05 12.74
N ASP A 241 6.31 -9.14 14.01
CA ASP A 241 6.72 -8.00 14.82
C ASP A 241 7.86 -8.36 15.77
N GLY A 242 8.63 -7.35 16.17
CA GLY A 242 9.81 -7.50 17.02
C GLY A 242 11.13 -7.60 16.25
N GLN A 243 11.09 -7.45 14.92
CA GLN A 243 12.27 -7.58 14.07
C GLN A 243 13.44 -6.66 14.45
N GLN A 244 13.15 -5.42 14.86
CA GLN A 244 14.19 -4.46 15.21
C GLN A 244 14.93 -4.90 16.48
N ARG A 245 14.19 -5.38 17.49
CA ARG A 245 14.74 -5.88 18.76
C ARG A 245 15.61 -7.13 18.53
N LEU A 246 15.13 -8.09 17.74
CA LEU A 246 15.89 -9.29 17.40
C LEU A 246 17.17 -8.98 16.61
N SER A 247 17.11 -8.07 15.65
CA SER A 247 18.31 -7.61 14.92
C SER A 247 19.32 -6.95 15.85
N THR A 248 18.87 -6.11 16.80
CA THR A 248 19.75 -5.51 17.81
C THR A 248 20.36 -6.55 18.75
N PHE A 249 19.61 -7.58 19.17
CA PHE A 249 20.18 -8.69 19.94
C PHE A 249 21.24 -9.45 19.16
N MET A 250 21.01 -9.70 17.86
CA MET A 250 22.04 -10.33 17.02
C MET A 250 23.31 -9.48 16.98
N CYS A 251 23.19 -8.15 16.78
CA CYS A 251 24.34 -7.24 16.84
C CYS A 251 25.05 -7.29 18.21
N LEU A 252 24.30 -7.34 19.32
CA LEU A 252 24.87 -7.45 20.67
C LEU A 252 25.62 -8.78 20.88
N ILE A 253 25.03 -9.91 20.46
CA ILE A 253 25.68 -11.23 20.57
C ILE A 253 26.98 -11.25 19.76
N VAL A 254 26.98 -10.73 18.53
CA VAL A 254 28.19 -10.67 17.72
C VAL A 254 29.22 -9.72 18.34
N CYS A 255 28.82 -8.56 18.83
CA CYS A 255 29.71 -7.65 19.56
C CYS A 255 30.39 -8.33 20.76
N LEU A 256 29.63 -9.06 21.57
CA LEU A 256 30.16 -9.80 22.73
C LEU A 256 31.10 -10.92 22.30
N LYS A 257 30.81 -11.63 21.20
CA LYS A 257 31.72 -12.64 20.63
C LYS A 257 33.05 -12.04 20.17
N LEU A 258 33.02 -10.86 19.56
CA LEU A 258 34.25 -10.17 19.12
C LEU A 258 35.07 -9.66 20.31
N LYS A 259 34.41 -9.19 21.37
CA LYS A 259 35.07 -8.63 22.56
C LYS A 259 35.58 -9.69 23.54
N TYR A 260 34.86 -10.81 23.67
CA TYR A 260 35.13 -11.88 24.63
C TYR A 260 35.26 -13.23 23.93
N ALA A 261 36.05 -13.31 22.86
CA ALA A 261 36.18 -14.49 22.00
C ALA A 261 36.65 -15.77 22.74
N GLU A 262 37.40 -15.60 23.85
CA GLU A 262 37.92 -16.69 24.68
C GLU A 262 36.89 -17.21 25.71
N ASN A 263 35.77 -16.52 25.93
CA ASN A 263 34.74 -16.96 26.88
C ASN A 263 33.89 -18.10 26.26
N GLU A 264 33.83 -19.25 26.93
CA GLU A 264 33.16 -20.45 26.40
C GLU A 264 31.64 -20.26 26.25
N LYS A 265 30.98 -19.55 27.19
CA LYS A 265 29.53 -19.33 27.17
C LYS A 265 29.12 -18.59 25.91
N ILE A 266 29.75 -17.44 25.63
CA ILE A 266 29.39 -16.63 24.44
C ILE A 266 29.80 -17.32 23.13
N ARG A 267 30.93 -18.04 23.12
CA ARG A 267 31.40 -18.80 21.94
C ARG A 267 30.41 -19.89 21.53
N SER A 268 29.75 -20.54 22.49
CA SER A 268 28.79 -21.61 22.24
C SER A 268 27.48 -21.17 21.56
N ILE A 269 27.14 -19.87 21.64
CA ILE A 269 25.88 -19.33 21.11
C ILE A 269 25.92 -19.29 19.59
N GLN A 270 24.93 -19.85 18.91
CA GLN A 270 24.83 -19.78 17.45
C GLN A 270 24.34 -18.40 16.97
N THR A 271 24.74 -17.99 15.77
CA THR A 271 24.35 -16.71 15.13
C THR A 271 23.63 -16.90 13.77
N ASP A 272 23.35 -18.15 13.40
CA ASP A 272 22.65 -18.53 12.18
C ASP A 272 21.14 -18.67 12.39
N TRP A 273 20.58 -18.26 13.53
CA TRP A 273 19.15 -18.35 13.83
C TRP A 273 18.30 -17.25 13.17
N LEU A 274 18.89 -16.17 12.64
CA LEU A 274 18.20 -15.08 11.93
C LEU A 274 18.58 -15.06 10.44
N GLU A 275 17.60 -14.78 9.59
CA GLU A 275 17.73 -14.49 8.15
C GLU A 275 16.76 -13.37 7.80
N THR A 276 17.13 -12.51 6.85
CA THR A 276 16.24 -11.46 6.34
C THR A 276 16.06 -11.57 4.84
N ARG A 277 14.85 -11.37 4.35
CA ARG A 277 14.54 -11.39 2.91
C ARG A 277 14.26 -9.99 2.37
N VAL A 278 14.38 -8.97 3.23
CA VAL A 278 14.10 -7.58 2.88
C VAL A 278 15.04 -7.09 1.77
N ASN A 279 14.50 -6.26 0.87
CA ASN A 279 15.25 -5.60 -0.20
C ASN A 279 16.05 -6.60 -1.07
N ASN A 280 15.37 -7.65 -1.58
CA ASN A 280 15.99 -8.69 -2.41
C ASN A 280 17.22 -9.38 -1.75
N GLY A 281 17.16 -9.58 -0.43
CA GLY A 281 18.24 -10.19 0.33
C GLY A 281 19.47 -9.28 0.50
N LYS A 282 19.40 -8.00 0.13
CA LYS A 282 20.46 -7.02 0.40
C LYS A 282 20.71 -6.89 1.91
N GLU A 283 19.65 -6.83 2.70
CA GLU A 283 19.74 -6.79 4.16
C GLU A 283 20.39 -8.07 4.72
N ASP A 284 20.21 -9.22 4.05
CA ASP A 284 20.81 -10.48 4.48
C ASP A 284 22.31 -10.50 4.23
N LYS A 285 22.74 -9.91 3.11
CA LYS A 285 24.16 -9.71 2.83
C LYS A 285 24.80 -8.85 3.91
N TYR A 286 24.13 -7.77 4.34
CA TYR A 286 24.61 -6.93 5.43
C TYR A 286 24.67 -7.67 6.77
N LEU A 287 23.64 -8.48 7.08
CA LEU A 287 23.63 -9.34 8.25
C LEU A 287 24.75 -10.39 8.21
N CYS A 288 24.96 -11.03 7.06
CA CYS A 288 26.01 -12.03 6.85
C CYS A 288 27.41 -11.43 6.98
N GLU A 289 27.64 -10.27 6.37
CA GLU A 289 28.91 -9.53 6.48
C GLU A 289 29.25 -9.28 7.94
N MET A 290 28.30 -8.75 8.73
CA MET A 290 28.49 -8.50 10.16
C MET A 290 28.80 -9.79 10.93
N ARG A 291 28.10 -10.90 10.64
CA ARG A 291 28.36 -12.20 11.30
C ARG A 291 29.72 -12.81 10.95
N SER A 292 30.28 -12.44 9.80
CA SER A 292 31.56 -12.97 9.32
C SER A 292 32.79 -12.22 9.85
N LEU A 293 32.59 -11.11 10.56
CA LEU A 293 33.66 -10.32 11.16
C LEU A 293 34.46 -11.13 12.18
N LEU A 294 35.77 -10.90 12.22
CA LEU A 294 36.70 -11.56 13.12
C LEU A 294 37.21 -10.62 14.24
N SER A 295 37.10 -9.30 14.07
CA SER A 295 37.46 -8.32 15.11
C SER A 295 36.66 -7.01 15.02
N LEU A 296 36.68 -6.21 16.09
CA LEU A 296 36.09 -4.86 16.12
C LEU A 296 36.86 -3.88 15.21
N GLU A 297 38.15 -4.09 14.99
CA GLU A 297 38.94 -3.29 14.04
C GLU A 297 38.50 -3.57 12.60
N GLU A 298 38.25 -4.84 12.26
CA GLU A 298 37.68 -5.22 10.97
C GLU A 298 36.28 -4.61 10.78
N ALA A 299 35.46 -4.58 11.82
CA ALA A 299 34.14 -3.95 11.80
C ALA A 299 34.22 -2.46 11.42
N ARG A 300 35.13 -1.69 12.06
CA ARG A 300 35.36 -0.26 11.75
C ARG A 300 35.82 -0.07 10.31
N ASN A 301 36.81 -0.85 9.88
CA ASN A 301 37.34 -0.81 8.51
C ASN A 301 36.30 -1.19 7.44
N SER A 302 35.46 -2.20 7.68
CA SER A 302 34.38 -2.60 6.78
C SER A 302 33.33 -1.48 6.67
N TYR A 303 32.90 -0.92 7.80
CA TYR A 303 31.90 0.15 7.82
C TYR A 303 32.36 1.41 7.08
N GLU A 304 33.63 1.83 7.26
CA GLU A 304 34.20 2.97 6.55
C GLU A 304 34.24 2.78 5.03
N ARG A 305 34.52 1.55 4.56
CA ARG A 305 34.53 1.22 3.13
C ARG A 305 33.12 1.13 2.55
N ASN A 306 32.20 0.52 3.29
CA ASN A 306 30.84 0.26 2.84
C ASN A 306 29.86 0.35 4.02
N PRO A 307 29.11 1.47 4.14
CA PRO A 307 28.16 1.64 5.23
C PRO A 307 27.13 0.52 5.28
N ASN A 308 27.11 -0.17 6.43
CA ASN A 308 26.24 -1.30 6.73
C ASN A 308 25.57 -1.05 8.08
N LYS A 309 24.24 -1.04 8.10
CA LYS A 309 23.46 -0.67 9.29
C LYS A 309 23.64 -1.62 10.47
N TYR A 310 23.89 -2.91 10.21
CA TYR A 310 24.16 -3.89 11.26
C TYR A 310 25.53 -3.68 11.89
N ILE A 311 26.53 -3.31 11.08
CA ILE A 311 27.88 -2.99 11.56
C ILE A 311 27.89 -1.65 12.30
N GLU A 312 27.20 -0.62 11.77
CA GLU A 312 27.00 0.67 12.46
C GLU A 312 26.46 0.44 13.88
N ASN A 313 25.38 -0.33 13.99
CA ASN A 313 24.76 -0.60 15.28
C ASN A 313 25.61 -1.52 16.16
N LEU A 314 26.40 -2.43 15.60
CA LEU A 314 27.41 -3.19 16.36
C LEU A 314 28.45 -2.25 16.98
N LEU A 315 28.94 -1.26 16.24
CA LEU A 315 29.91 -0.28 16.73
C LEU A 315 29.31 0.64 17.80
N ILE A 316 28.05 1.07 17.64
CA ILE A 316 27.32 1.84 18.66
C ILE A 316 27.14 1.02 19.94
N ILE A 317 26.85 -0.29 19.80
CA ILE A 317 26.78 -1.20 20.94
C ILE A 317 28.14 -1.27 21.62
N ASP A 318 29.23 -1.50 20.90
CA ASP A 318 30.59 -1.54 21.46
C ASP A 318 30.94 -0.26 22.23
N GLU A 319 30.67 0.91 21.64
CA GLU A 319 30.90 2.20 22.28
C GLU A 319 30.06 2.36 23.55
N THR A 320 28.74 2.13 23.46
CA THR A 320 27.82 2.26 24.60
C THR A 320 28.18 1.28 25.70
N PHE A 321 28.47 0.04 25.35
CA PHE A 321 28.86 -1.02 26.27
C PHE A 321 30.14 -0.66 27.00
N SER A 322 31.16 -0.19 26.26
CA SER A 322 32.44 0.26 26.84
C SER A 322 32.23 1.43 27.81
N GLN A 323 31.47 2.45 27.42
CA GLN A 323 31.12 3.57 28.31
C GLN A 323 30.41 3.11 29.60
N ILE A 324 29.54 2.11 29.52
CA ILE A 324 28.81 1.60 30.69
C ILE A 324 29.73 0.81 31.62
N ILE A 325 30.61 -0.02 31.08
CA ILE A 325 31.51 -0.84 31.91
C ILE A 325 32.76 -0.09 32.38
N SER A 326 33.04 1.11 31.87
CA SER A 326 34.19 1.89 32.34
C SER A 326 34.04 2.38 33.78
N ASP A 327 35.16 2.38 34.50
CA ASP A 327 35.34 3.01 35.81
C ASP A 327 35.71 4.50 35.69
N GLU A 328 36.08 5.14 36.80
CA GLU A 328 36.46 6.56 36.84
C GLU A 328 37.78 6.87 36.11
N ASN A 329 38.58 5.84 35.78
CA ASN A 329 39.89 5.96 35.11
C ASN A 329 39.85 5.48 33.65
N ASP A 330 38.66 5.40 33.04
CA ASP A 330 38.43 4.87 31.70
C ASP A 330 38.89 3.41 31.50
N SER A 331 39.16 2.68 32.59
CA SER A 331 39.49 1.25 32.58
C SER A 331 38.22 0.41 32.74
N VAL A 332 38.26 -0.87 32.37
CA VAL A 332 37.10 -1.75 32.60
C VAL A 332 36.88 -1.89 34.11
N ASN A 333 35.64 -1.71 34.55
CA ASN A 333 35.24 -1.89 35.95
C ASN A 333 35.56 -3.33 36.38
N PRO A 334 36.44 -3.54 37.38
CA PRO A 334 36.83 -4.88 37.84
C PRO A 334 35.63 -5.73 38.27
N PHE A 335 34.61 -5.11 38.86
CA PHE A 335 33.37 -5.80 39.23
C PHE A 335 32.67 -6.43 38.01
N PHE A 336 32.69 -5.75 36.85
CA PHE A 336 32.13 -6.30 35.63
C PHE A 336 33.01 -7.43 35.07
N GLU A 337 34.34 -7.29 35.10
CA GLU A 337 35.24 -8.35 34.64
C GLU A 337 35.06 -9.64 35.44
N ASP A 338 34.96 -9.52 36.76
CA ASP A 338 34.72 -10.64 37.68
C ASP A 338 33.32 -11.25 37.50
N ASN A 339 32.36 -10.49 36.95
CA ASN A 339 30.96 -10.91 36.79
C ASN A 339 30.46 -10.98 35.32
N LEU A 340 31.36 -11.20 34.37
CA LEU A 340 31.00 -11.34 32.95
C LEU A 340 30.04 -12.53 32.73
N ASP A 341 30.29 -13.66 33.39
CA ASP A 341 29.48 -14.86 33.24
C ASP A 341 28.07 -14.69 33.81
N GLU A 342 27.94 -13.96 34.92
CA GLU A 342 26.66 -13.55 35.51
C GLU A 342 25.92 -12.55 34.61
N PHE A 343 26.64 -11.64 33.95
CA PHE A 343 26.05 -10.74 32.95
C PHE A 343 25.49 -11.52 31.76
N LEU A 344 26.21 -12.53 31.25
CA LEU A 344 25.72 -13.40 30.19
C LEU A 344 24.49 -14.19 30.64
N ASP A 345 24.50 -14.74 31.86
CA ASP A 345 23.34 -15.46 32.41
C ASP A 345 22.14 -14.54 32.61
N TYR A 346 22.37 -13.29 33.02
CA TYR A 346 21.36 -12.25 33.10
C TYR A 346 20.77 -11.93 31.72
N LEU A 347 21.62 -11.60 30.73
CA LEU A 347 21.19 -11.29 29.37
C LEU A 347 20.33 -12.40 28.78
N PHE A 348 20.74 -13.67 28.97
CA PHE A 348 20.05 -14.79 28.35
C PHE A 348 18.80 -15.25 29.09
N SER A 349 18.77 -15.15 30.42
CA SER A 349 17.71 -15.73 31.26
C SER A 349 16.77 -14.71 31.93
N HIS A 350 17.15 -13.43 32.01
CA HIS A 350 16.42 -12.38 32.73
C HIS A 350 15.86 -11.29 31.82
N VAL A 351 15.98 -11.46 30.50
CA VAL A 351 15.33 -10.60 29.50
C VAL A 351 14.09 -11.31 28.95
N TYR A 352 12.92 -10.74 29.23
CA TYR A 352 11.60 -11.32 29.00
C TYR A 352 10.85 -10.62 27.87
N MET A 353 10.15 -11.40 27.07
CA MET A 353 9.24 -10.91 26.03
C MET A 353 7.97 -11.78 26.00
N VAL A 354 6.86 -11.20 25.54
CA VAL A 354 5.65 -11.99 25.26
C VAL A 354 5.58 -12.21 23.76
N VAL A 355 5.57 -13.46 23.33
CA VAL A 355 5.45 -13.81 21.92
C VAL A 355 4.04 -14.29 21.65
N VAL A 356 3.40 -13.63 20.69
CA VAL A 356 2.10 -14.00 20.14
C VAL A 356 2.33 -14.79 18.85
N GLU A 357 2.17 -16.10 18.92
CA GLU A 357 2.23 -16.98 17.76
C GLU A 357 0.85 -17.04 17.10
N THR A 358 0.80 -16.75 15.80
CA THR A 358 -0.46 -16.69 15.03
C THR A 358 -0.50 -17.77 13.95
N VAL A 359 -1.54 -18.60 13.99
CA VAL A 359 -1.91 -19.49 12.87
C VAL A 359 -2.96 -18.76 12.03
N ALA A 360 -2.52 -18.01 11.03
CA ALA A 360 -3.43 -17.38 10.06
C ALA A 360 -2.69 -17.02 8.76
N GLY A 361 -3.45 -16.70 7.70
CA GLY A 361 -2.90 -16.06 6.50
C GLY A 361 -2.25 -14.71 6.84
N LEU A 362 -1.33 -14.25 5.99
CA LEU A 362 -0.51 -13.06 6.26
C LEU A 362 -1.38 -11.82 6.54
N SER A 363 -2.43 -11.60 5.75
CA SER A 363 -3.39 -10.50 5.95
C SER A 363 -4.05 -10.52 7.32
N LYS A 364 -4.46 -11.71 7.78
CA LYS A 364 -5.14 -11.85 9.07
C LYS A 364 -4.15 -11.67 10.23
N THR A 365 -2.93 -12.19 10.05
CA THR A 365 -1.82 -12.01 10.99
C THR A 365 -1.46 -10.52 11.15
N ILE A 366 -1.46 -9.75 10.06
CA ILE A 366 -1.24 -8.30 10.09
C ILE A 366 -2.44 -7.54 10.68
N GLN A 367 -3.68 -7.97 10.42
CA GLN A 367 -4.85 -7.39 11.10
C GLN A 367 -4.76 -7.56 12.62
N ILE A 368 -4.38 -8.76 13.08
CA ILE A 368 -4.15 -9.04 14.50
C ILE A 368 -3.05 -8.12 15.03
N PHE A 369 -1.94 -7.98 14.30
CA PHE A 369 -0.86 -7.06 14.66
C PHE A 369 -1.38 -5.64 14.89
N ASN A 370 -2.10 -5.06 13.92
CA ASN A 370 -2.65 -3.71 14.03
C ASN A 370 -3.68 -3.57 15.17
N THR A 371 -4.33 -4.66 15.57
CA THR A 371 -5.28 -4.65 16.68
C THR A 371 -4.57 -4.71 18.03
N ILE A 372 -3.47 -5.47 18.13
CA ILE A 372 -2.67 -5.66 19.35
C ILE A 372 -1.73 -4.46 19.57
N ASN A 373 -1.18 -3.91 18.50
CA ASN A 373 -0.20 -2.86 18.55
C ASN A 373 -0.89 -1.50 18.76
N THR A 374 -0.88 -1.00 19.99
CA THR A 374 -1.40 0.32 20.36
C THR A 374 -0.30 1.35 20.60
N THR A 375 0.97 0.96 20.50
CA THR A 375 2.13 1.77 20.91
C THR A 375 3.26 1.87 19.86
N GLY A 376 3.14 1.14 18.75
CA GLY A 376 4.04 1.22 17.59
C GLY A 376 3.54 2.18 16.51
N LEU A 377 4.37 2.41 15.48
CA LEU A 377 3.93 3.10 14.27
C LEU A 377 2.91 2.20 13.54
N ASP A 378 1.66 2.63 13.43
CA ASP A 378 0.63 1.93 12.68
C ASP A 378 1.07 1.71 11.22
N LEU A 379 0.76 0.53 10.67
CA LEU A 379 0.84 0.32 9.22
C LEU A 379 -0.22 1.20 8.56
N ASP A 380 0.20 2.15 7.73
CA ASP A 380 -0.73 3.02 7.02
C ASP A 380 -1.56 2.20 5.99
N GLY A 381 -2.63 2.81 5.46
CA GLY A 381 -3.46 2.14 4.43
C GLY A 381 -2.68 1.76 3.16
N ASN A 382 -1.52 2.36 2.92
CA ASN A 382 -0.66 2.02 1.79
C ASN A 382 0.18 0.78 2.06
N ASP A 383 0.71 0.62 3.27
CA ASP A 383 1.49 -0.54 3.68
C ASP A 383 0.59 -1.77 3.74
N LEU A 384 -0.62 -1.64 4.31
CA LEU A 384 -1.61 -2.72 4.26
C LEU A 384 -1.92 -3.12 2.81
N PHE A 385 -2.12 -2.14 1.92
CA PHE A 385 -2.37 -2.43 0.50
C PHE A 385 -1.20 -3.18 -0.16
N LYS A 386 0.06 -2.77 0.10
CA LYS A 386 1.25 -3.48 -0.43
C LYS A 386 1.27 -4.93 0.01
N VAL A 387 1.09 -5.18 1.31
CA VAL A 387 1.21 -6.54 1.83
C VAL A 387 0.07 -7.43 1.35
N ARG A 388 -1.17 -6.90 1.31
CA ARG A 388 -2.31 -7.65 0.78
C ARG A 388 -2.20 -7.92 -0.72
N LEU A 389 -1.69 -6.96 -1.49
CA LEU A 389 -1.41 -7.15 -2.91
C LEU A 389 -0.33 -8.21 -3.11
N TYR A 390 0.72 -8.20 -2.29
CA TYR A 390 1.75 -9.23 -2.32
C TYR A 390 1.21 -10.61 -1.99
N GLU A 391 0.42 -10.75 -0.92
CA GLU A 391 -0.22 -12.03 -0.57
C GLU A 391 -1.12 -12.52 -1.70
N TYR A 392 -1.94 -11.64 -2.28
CA TYR A 392 -2.75 -11.98 -3.45
C TYR A 392 -1.87 -12.49 -4.61
N LEU A 393 -0.80 -11.76 -4.94
CA LEU A 393 0.08 -12.15 -6.04
C LEU A 393 0.79 -13.48 -5.75
N ARG A 394 1.15 -13.77 -4.49
CA ARG A 394 1.82 -15.01 -4.09
C ARG A 394 0.87 -16.21 -4.07
N ASP A 395 -0.28 -16.05 -3.42
CA ASP A 395 -1.17 -17.15 -3.08
C ASP A 395 -2.20 -17.44 -4.18
N ILE A 396 -2.57 -16.43 -4.96
CA ILE A 396 -3.57 -16.54 -6.04
C ILE A 396 -2.89 -16.54 -7.41
N ASP A 397 -1.98 -15.58 -7.64
CA ASP A 397 -1.32 -15.35 -8.94
C ASP A 397 0.05 -16.06 -9.09
N ASN A 398 0.50 -16.80 -8.07
CA ASN A 398 1.73 -17.59 -8.05
C ASN A 398 3.04 -16.82 -8.33
N ALA A 399 3.03 -15.51 -8.14
CA ALA A 399 4.21 -14.68 -8.33
C ALA A 399 5.36 -15.17 -7.42
N ASP A 400 6.59 -14.84 -7.80
CA ASP A 400 7.79 -15.13 -7.00
C ASP A 400 7.90 -14.18 -5.78
N GLU A 401 8.91 -14.37 -4.94
CA GLU A 401 9.15 -13.46 -3.81
C GLU A 401 9.49 -12.03 -4.31
N ASN A 402 9.99 -11.91 -5.54
CA ASN A 402 10.29 -10.64 -6.19
C ASN A 402 9.03 -9.80 -6.50
N ALA A 403 7.84 -10.37 -6.42
CA ALA A 403 6.58 -9.63 -6.50
C ALA A 403 6.51 -8.45 -5.51
N PHE A 404 7.03 -8.62 -4.29
CA PHE A 404 7.03 -7.53 -3.30
C PHE A 404 7.89 -6.36 -3.77
N ASN A 405 9.05 -6.63 -4.39
CA ASN A 405 9.90 -5.57 -4.92
C ASN A 405 9.29 -4.91 -6.15
N LYS A 406 8.62 -5.67 -7.03
CA LYS A 406 7.88 -5.09 -8.15
C LYS A 406 6.79 -4.13 -7.66
N ILE A 407 6.10 -4.47 -6.56
CA ILE A 407 5.19 -3.52 -5.89
C ILE A 407 5.98 -2.31 -5.38
N GLY A 408 7.09 -2.54 -4.68
CA GLY A 408 8.00 -1.49 -4.19
C GLY A 408 8.48 -0.54 -5.30
N ASP A 409 8.77 -1.04 -6.49
CA ASP A 409 9.19 -0.27 -7.65
C ASP A 409 8.11 0.70 -8.12
N LEU A 410 6.83 0.34 -8.01
CA LEU A 410 5.72 1.27 -8.30
C LEU A 410 5.69 2.44 -7.31
N TYR A 411 5.92 2.17 -6.02
CA TYR A 411 6.00 3.21 -4.99
C TYR A 411 7.24 4.09 -5.17
N LYS A 412 8.38 3.47 -5.47
CA LYS A 412 9.63 4.18 -5.79
C LYS A 412 9.44 5.06 -7.02
N ARG A 413 8.80 4.56 -8.08
CA ARG A 413 8.46 5.34 -9.28
C ARG A 413 7.66 6.59 -8.93
N VAL A 414 6.64 6.47 -8.07
CA VAL A 414 5.85 7.63 -7.61
C VAL A 414 6.73 8.64 -6.85
N LYS A 415 7.59 8.15 -5.94
CA LYS A 415 8.53 8.99 -5.20
C LYS A 415 9.49 9.73 -6.14
N ASP A 416 10.13 9.02 -7.07
CA ASP A 416 11.08 9.57 -8.02
C ASP A 416 10.43 10.62 -8.95
N ILE A 417 9.18 10.38 -9.38
CA ILE A 417 8.39 11.35 -10.17
C ILE A 417 8.15 12.62 -9.36
N ASN A 418 7.70 12.49 -8.10
CA ASN A 418 7.44 13.64 -7.25
C ASN A 418 8.71 14.40 -6.87
N GLU A 419 9.83 13.72 -6.63
CA GLU A 419 11.13 14.37 -6.40
C GLU A 419 11.58 15.21 -7.60
N LYS A 420 11.41 14.70 -8.82
CA LYS A 420 11.68 15.46 -10.05
C LYS A 420 10.72 16.64 -10.20
N TRP A 421 9.43 16.41 -9.97
CA TRP A 421 8.39 17.44 -10.08
C TRP A 421 8.58 18.60 -9.10
N ARG A 422 8.98 18.29 -7.86
CA ARG A 422 9.22 19.27 -6.79
C ARG A 422 10.41 20.20 -7.04
N LYS A 423 11.25 19.92 -8.04
CA LYS A 423 12.29 20.88 -8.46
C LYS A 423 11.70 22.19 -8.98
N ASN A 424 10.50 22.13 -9.55
CA ASN A 424 9.82 23.29 -10.16
C ASN A 424 8.48 23.63 -9.49
N HIS A 425 8.03 22.84 -8.50
CA HIS A 425 6.70 22.97 -7.89
C HIS A 425 6.73 22.69 -6.38
N ASN A 426 5.83 23.30 -5.61
CA ASN A 426 5.77 23.16 -4.15
C ASN A 426 4.79 22.07 -3.67
N PHE A 427 4.40 21.14 -4.55
CA PHE A 427 3.42 20.09 -4.26
C PHE A 427 3.72 18.82 -5.05
N ASP A 428 3.14 17.69 -4.66
CA ASP A 428 3.29 16.40 -5.37
C ASP A 428 2.32 16.29 -6.55
N VAL A 429 2.81 15.83 -7.71
CA VAL A 429 1.99 15.64 -8.92
C VAL A 429 1.06 14.44 -8.78
N VAL A 430 1.49 13.39 -8.08
CA VAL A 430 0.71 12.16 -7.88
C VAL A 430 0.93 11.59 -6.47
N THR A 431 -0.11 11.01 -5.87
CA THR A 431 0.00 10.33 -4.57
C THR A 431 -0.47 8.89 -4.68
N MET A 432 0.05 8.00 -3.84
CA MET A 432 -0.39 6.59 -3.82
C MET A 432 -1.86 6.44 -3.45
N HIS A 433 -2.40 7.31 -2.59
CA HIS A 433 -3.84 7.35 -2.36
C HIS A 433 -4.63 7.70 -3.64
N GLY A 434 -4.16 8.67 -4.43
CA GLY A 434 -4.76 9.01 -5.73
C GLY A 434 -4.70 7.87 -6.74
N VAL A 435 -3.57 7.17 -6.80
CA VAL A 435 -3.38 5.97 -7.64
C VAL A 435 -4.36 4.87 -7.22
N ARG A 436 -4.42 4.53 -5.93
CA ARG A 436 -5.33 3.50 -5.39
C ARG A 436 -6.80 3.85 -5.63
N SER A 437 -7.19 5.11 -5.42
CA SER A 437 -8.56 5.59 -5.67
C SER A 437 -8.95 5.45 -7.15
N THR A 438 -8.03 5.78 -8.06
CA THR A 438 -8.24 5.64 -9.50
C THR A 438 -8.30 4.17 -9.92
N TYR A 439 -7.39 3.34 -9.39
CA TYR A 439 -7.35 1.90 -9.64
C TYR A 439 -8.63 1.20 -9.15
N LYS A 440 -9.16 1.60 -7.98
CA LYS A 440 -10.48 1.15 -7.51
C LYS A 440 -11.57 1.38 -8.56
N ASN A 441 -11.71 2.61 -9.05
CA ASN A 441 -12.77 2.96 -10.00
C ASN A 441 -12.61 2.18 -11.32
N TYR A 442 -11.37 1.97 -11.75
CA TYR A 442 -11.04 1.16 -12.92
C TYR A 442 -11.41 -0.31 -12.74
N LEU A 443 -11.10 -0.92 -11.58
CA LEU A 443 -11.48 -2.30 -11.25
C LEU A 443 -13.00 -2.47 -11.21
N ILE A 444 -13.72 -1.52 -10.62
CA ILE A 444 -15.19 -1.57 -10.56
C ILE A 444 -15.78 -1.61 -11.97
N ALA A 445 -15.33 -0.73 -12.86
CA ALA A 445 -15.81 -0.67 -14.24
C ALA A 445 -15.40 -1.92 -15.03
N LYS A 446 -14.10 -2.26 -15.04
CA LYS A 446 -13.51 -3.36 -15.83
C LYS A 446 -14.16 -4.71 -15.54
N TYR A 447 -14.52 -4.97 -14.27
CA TYR A 447 -15.11 -6.24 -13.85
C TYR A 447 -16.61 -6.14 -13.56
N ASN A 448 -17.27 -5.04 -13.95
CA ASN A 448 -18.71 -4.81 -13.73
C ASN A 448 -19.15 -5.11 -12.28
N LEU A 449 -18.40 -4.59 -11.31
CA LEU A 449 -18.73 -4.74 -9.89
C LEU A 449 -19.92 -3.83 -9.52
N SER A 450 -20.45 -4.01 -8.31
CA SER A 450 -21.59 -3.22 -7.83
C SER A 450 -21.32 -1.71 -7.88
N SER A 451 -22.20 -0.93 -8.51
CA SER A 451 -22.05 0.52 -8.68
C SER A 451 -22.03 1.30 -7.36
N ASN A 452 -22.54 0.74 -6.27
CA ASN A 452 -22.45 1.33 -4.92
C ASN A 452 -20.99 1.43 -4.43
N LEU A 453 -20.08 0.62 -4.98
CA LEU A 453 -18.66 0.60 -4.61
C LEU A 453 -17.92 1.90 -5.00
N TYR A 454 -18.42 2.65 -6.00
CA TYR A 454 -17.86 3.96 -6.35
C TYR A 454 -17.91 4.97 -5.19
N GLN A 455 -18.89 4.82 -4.30
CA GLN A 455 -19.05 5.68 -3.12
C GLN A 455 -18.26 5.19 -1.90
N MET A 456 -17.78 3.95 -1.92
CA MET A 456 -17.00 3.37 -0.83
C MET A 456 -15.61 4.03 -0.76
N GLY A 457 -15.12 4.27 0.47
CA GLY A 457 -13.76 4.75 0.70
C GLY A 457 -12.70 3.79 0.15
N THR A 458 -11.58 4.31 -0.33
CA THR A 458 -10.53 3.53 -1.03
C THR A 458 -9.96 2.42 -0.16
N ASP A 459 -9.60 2.71 1.09
CA ASP A 459 -9.03 1.70 2.00
C ASP A 459 -10.02 0.58 2.29
N ARG A 460 -11.27 0.94 2.65
CA ARG A 460 -12.36 -0.02 2.90
C ARG A 460 -12.66 -0.89 1.69
N PHE A 461 -12.65 -0.33 0.48
CA PHE A 461 -12.85 -1.10 -0.74
C PHE A 461 -11.77 -2.16 -0.91
N PHE A 462 -10.49 -1.79 -0.79
CA PHE A 462 -9.42 -2.76 -0.96
C PHE A 462 -9.37 -3.77 0.18
N GLU A 463 -9.70 -3.35 1.40
CA GLU A 463 -9.87 -4.27 2.53
C GLU A 463 -10.89 -5.36 2.19
N TYR A 464 -12.11 -4.97 1.80
CA TYR A 464 -13.18 -5.92 1.48
C TYR A 464 -12.86 -6.75 0.23
N LEU A 465 -12.23 -6.14 -0.78
CA LEU A 465 -11.82 -6.83 -1.99
C LEU A 465 -10.80 -7.94 -1.67
N PHE A 466 -9.75 -7.62 -0.92
CA PHE A 466 -8.76 -8.61 -0.55
C PHE A 466 -9.33 -9.68 0.37
N ASP A 467 -10.21 -9.33 1.31
CA ASP A 467 -10.87 -10.32 2.16
C ASP A 467 -11.63 -11.37 1.35
N VAL A 468 -12.32 -10.95 0.28
CA VAL A 468 -13.02 -11.87 -0.63
C VAL A 468 -12.05 -12.65 -1.51
N LEU A 469 -11.06 -11.99 -2.12
CA LEU A 469 -10.09 -12.65 -3.03
C LEU A 469 -9.18 -13.66 -2.31
N LEU A 470 -8.80 -13.37 -1.06
CA LEU A 470 -7.96 -14.24 -0.22
C LEU A 470 -8.80 -15.21 0.62
N ASN A 471 -10.13 -15.23 0.45
CA ASN A 471 -11.05 -16.09 1.19
C ASN A 471 -10.92 -15.96 2.72
N VAL A 472 -10.69 -14.74 3.21
CA VAL A 472 -10.59 -14.40 4.64
C VAL A 472 -11.98 -14.17 5.22
N GLN A 473 -12.79 -13.33 4.58
CA GLN A 473 -14.13 -12.98 5.00
C GLN A 473 -15.00 -12.64 3.78
N GLU A 474 -16.24 -13.12 3.79
CA GLU A 474 -17.23 -12.74 2.78
C GLU A 474 -17.79 -11.34 3.04
N HIS A 475 -17.88 -10.53 1.99
CA HIS A 475 -18.50 -9.20 2.02
C HIS A 475 -19.61 -9.14 0.97
N LYS A 476 -20.85 -8.84 1.39
CA LYS A 476 -22.03 -8.89 0.51
C LYS A 476 -21.96 -7.86 -0.62
N GLU A 477 -21.17 -6.83 -0.45
CA GLU A 477 -20.96 -5.72 -1.37
C GLU A 477 -20.02 -6.09 -2.53
N ILE A 478 -19.09 -7.03 -2.30
CA ILE A 478 -18.10 -7.49 -3.27
C ILE A 478 -18.57 -8.83 -3.85
N LYS A 479 -19.18 -8.78 -5.02
CA LYS A 479 -19.67 -9.94 -5.78
C LYS A 479 -19.02 -9.99 -7.16
N ASN A 480 -19.16 -11.12 -7.86
CA ASN A 480 -18.67 -11.32 -9.23
C ASN A 480 -17.15 -11.19 -9.37
N THR A 481 -16.38 -11.64 -8.37
CA THR A 481 -14.92 -11.56 -8.35
C THR A 481 -14.20 -12.72 -9.03
N ASN A 482 -14.92 -13.68 -9.61
CA ASN A 482 -14.33 -14.92 -10.15
C ASN A 482 -13.33 -14.68 -11.28
N GLU A 483 -13.54 -13.64 -12.09
CA GLU A 483 -12.67 -13.25 -13.20
C GLU A 483 -11.75 -12.08 -12.83
N LEU A 484 -11.86 -11.55 -11.60
CA LEU A 484 -11.13 -10.37 -11.18
C LEU A 484 -9.66 -10.72 -10.94
N VAL A 485 -8.79 -10.11 -11.74
CA VAL A 485 -7.33 -10.20 -11.60
C VAL A 485 -6.75 -8.82 -11.26
N LEU A 486 -5.92 -8.77 -10.22
CA LEU A 486 -5.13 -7.58 -9.88
C LEU A 486 -3.79 -7.61 -10.62
N SER A 487 -3.51 -6.58 -11.41
CA SER A 487 -2.30 -6.48 -12.22
C SER A 487 -1.42 -5.31 -11.79
N LEU A 488 -0.10 -5.55 -11.67
CA LEU A 488 0.88 -4.50 -11.45
C LEU A 488 1.02 -3.58 -12.67
N GLU A 489 0.77 -4.09 -13.88
CA GLU A 489 0.76 -3.31 -15.10
C GLU A 489 -0.40 -2.31 -15.12
N ASP A 490 -1.60 -2.75 -14.71
CA ASP A 490 -2.76 -1.84 -14.58
C ASP A 490 -2.46 -0.70 -13.59
N ILE A 491 -1.81 -0.99 -12.45
CA ILE A 491 -1.41 0.05 -11.49
C ILE A 491 -0.35 0.98 -12.10
N ASN A 492 0.59 0.45 -12.86
CA ASN A 492 1.62 1.22 -13.56
C ASN A 492 1.02 2.18 -14.61
N ASP A 493 -0.02 1.74 -15.32
CA ASP A 493 -0.79 2.53 -16.28
C ASP A 493 -1.60 3.63 -15.58
N VAL A 494 -2.16 3.32 -14.40
CA VAL A 494 -2.85 4.31 -13.54
C VAL A 494 -1.87 5.40 -13.12
N ILE A 495 -0.66 5.04 -12.67
CA ILE A 495 0.37 6.02 -12.31
C ILE A 495 0.68 6.93 -13.50
N GLY A 496 0.93 6.36 -14.68
CA GLY A 496 1.23 7.13 -15.90
C GLY A 496 0.09 8.08 -16.28
N SER A 497 -1.15 7.59 -16.23
CA SER A 497 -2.37 8.35 -16.56
C SER A 497 -2.62 9.50 -15.60
N CYS A 498 -2.43 9.28 -14.29
CA CYS A 498 -2.52 10.31 -13.26
C CYS A 498 -1.49 11.42 -13.48
N VAL A 499 -0.23 11.05 -13.73
CA VAL A 499 0.86 12.00 -13.95
C VAL A 499 0.60 12.82 -15.20
N LEU A 500 0.27 12.17 -16.32
CA LEU A 500 0.03 12.85 -17.60
C LEU A 500 -1.07 13.92 -17.49
N TRP A 501 -2.20 13.60 -16.84
CA TRP A 501 -3.28 14.56 -16.66
C TRP A 501 -2.93 15.68 -15.67
N LYS A 502 -2.24 15.34 -14.57
CA LYS A 502 -1.88 16.33 -13.54
C LYS A 502 -0.78 17.28 -13.98
N SER A 503 0.11 16.86 -14.87
CA SER A 503 1.18 17.70 -15.43
C SER A 503 0.74 18.53 -16.64
N HIS A 504 -0.47 18.32 -17.17
CA HIS A 504 -0.96 19.04 -18.34
C HIS A 504 -1.28 20.51 -17.98
N ILE A 505 -0.82 21.41 -18.84
CA ILE A 505 -1.15 22.84 -18.83
C ILE A 505 -2.21 23.07 -19.90
N PHE A 506 -3.31 23.73 -19.54
CA PHE A 506 -4.39 24.03 -20.49
C PHE A 506 -3.89 24.91 -21.63
N GLU A 507 -4.32 24.59 -22.85
CA GLU A 507 -3.95 25.32 -24.06
C GLU A 507 -5.00 26.38 -24.42
N THR A 508 -6.24 26.25 -23.91
CA THR A 508 -7.35 27.15 -24.26
C THR A 508 -8.14 27.64 -23.04
N SER A 509 -8.78 28.81 -23.19
CA SER A 509 -9.71 29.39 -22.21
C SER A 509 -10.89 28.44 -21.92
N ALA A 510 -11.37 27.73 -22.95
CA ALA A 510 -12.46 26.76 -22.89
C ALA A 510 -12.14 25.56 -21.98
N GLU A 511 -10.92 25.05 -22.01
CA GLU A 511 -10.48 23.96 -21.15
C GLU A 511 -10.42 24.41 -19.68
N LEU A 512 -9.85 25.60 -19.44
CA LEU A 512 -9.74 26.19 -18.11
C LEU A 512 -11.12 26.41 -17.48
N ILE A 513 -12.05 27.05 -18.20
CA ILE A 513 -13.39 27.32 -17.66
C ILE A 513 -14.15 26.02 -17.37
N SER A 514 -14.02 25.01 -18.23
CA SER A 514 -14.65 23.70 -18.01
C SER A 514 -14.20 23.07 -16.69
N LYS A 515 -12.89 23.07 -16.41
CA LYS A 515 -12.35 22.58 -15.13
C LYS A 515 -12.82 23.42 -13.94
N LEU A 516 -12.82 24.75 -14.06
CA LEU A 516 -13.27 25.64 -12.99
C LEU A 516 -14.75 25.41 -12.66
N LEU A 517 -15.61 25.30 -13.67
CA LEU A 517 -17.03 25.02 -13.50
C LEU A 517 -17.28 23.67 -12.82
N ILE A 518 -16.57 22.61 -13.22
CA ILE A 518 -16.69 21.31 -12.55
C ILE A 518 -16.29 21.44 -11.08
N ASN A 519 -15.14 22.05 -10.77
CA ASN A 519 -14.63 22.16 -9.41
C ASN A 519 -15.53 23.03 -8.50
N LYS A 520 -16.11 24.11 -9.04
CA LYS A 520 -17.04 24.99 -8.31
C LYS A 520 -18.45 24.41 -8.20
N SER A 521 -18.81 23.46 -9.06
CA SER A 521 -20.08 22.77 -8.98
C SER A 521 -20.16 21.87 -7.75
N ARG A 522 -21.37 21.40 -7.42
CA ARG A 522 -21.56 20.37 -6.38
C ARG A 522 -20.91 19.03 -6.71
N TYR A 523 -20.47 18.87 -7.95
CA TYR A 523 -20.01 17.62 -8.55
C TYR A 523 -18.50 17.60 -8.75
N GLY A 524 -17.74 18.51 -8.11
CA GLY A 524 -16.28 18.61 -8.23
C GLY A 524 -15.50 17.32 -7.90
N ARG A 525 -16.09 16.38 -7.14
CA ARG A 525 -15.50 15.03 -6.94
C ARG A 525 -15.29 14.26 -8.25
N TYR A 526 -16.09 14.55 -9.27
CA TYR A 526 -16.05 13.89 -10.58
C TYR A 526 -14.99 14.46 -11.51
N SER A 527 -14.20 15.46 -11.10
CA SER A 527 -12.95 15.82 -11.77
C SER A 527 -11.98 14.62 -11.87
N SER A 528 -12.14 13.62 -11.00
CA SER A 528 -11.41 12.35 -11.06
C SER A 528 -11.77 11.47 -12.26
N PHE A 529 -12.88 11.73 -12.94
CA PHE A 529 -13.29 10.98 -14.14
C PHE A 529 -12.28 11.12 -15.29
N ALA A 530 -11.54 12.24 -15.33
CA ALA A 530 -10.43 12.46 -16.25
C ALA A 530 -9.42 11.29 -16.25
N TYR A 531 -9.13 10.71 -15.07
CA TYR A 531 -8.18 9.60 -14.97
C TYR A 531 -8.72 8.30 -15.59
N GLN A 532 -10.04 8.07 -15.55
CA GLN A 532 -10.66 6.90 -16.19
C GLN A 532 -10.63 7.03 -17.71
N ILE A 533 -10.88 8.23 -18.24
CA ILE A 533 -10.75 8.53 -19.67
C ILE A 533 -9.30 8.35 -20.12
N MET A 534 -8.34 8.86 -19.35
CA MET A 534 -6.91 8.66 -19.63
C MET A 534 -6.54 7.18 -19.69
N LEU A 535 -7.10 6.34 -18.80
CA LEU A 535 -6.87 4.90 -18.79
C LEU A 535 -7.51 4.19 -19.98
N ALA A 536 -8.76 4.51 -20.28
CA ALA A 536 -9.47 3.96 -21.44
C ALA A 536 -8.77 4.29 -22.77
N THR A 537 -8.07 5.42 -22.82
CA THR A 537 -7.37 5.90 -24.01
C THR A 537 -5.86 5.62 -23.97
N LYS A 538 -5.38 4.72 -23.10
CA LYS A 538 -3.93 4.47 -22.90
C LYS A 538 -3.16 4.07 -24.16
N GLY A 539 -3.84 3.54 -25.18
CA GLY A 539 -3.25 3.19 -26.48
C GLY A 539 -3.15 4.34 -27.49
N MET A 540 -3.66 5.53 -27.16
CA MET A 540 -3.59 6.73 -28.00
C MET A 540 -2.37 7.59 -27.64
N GLU A 541 -1.96 8.47 -28.56
CA GLU A 541 -0.92 9.47 -28.31
C GLU A 541 -1.32 10.42 -27.17
N ALA A 542 -0.33 10.92 -26.43
CA ALA A 542 -0.57 11.73 -25.22
C ALA A 542 -1.47 12.95 -25.49
N LYS A 543 -1.30 13.61 -26.64
CA LYS A 543 -2.10 14.78 -27.04
C LYS A 543 -3.57 14.41 -27.30
N ASP A 544 -3.81 13.28 -27.94
CA ASP A 544 -5.17 12.81 -28.25
C ASP A 544 -5.92 12.39 -26.98
N ARG A 545 -5.20 11.78 -26.03
CA ARG A 545 -5.73 11.44 -24.70
C ARG A 545 -6.19 12.68 -23.94
N ILE A 546 -5.34 13.71 -23.89
CA ILE A 546 -5.66 15.00 -23.27
C ILE A 546 -6.88 15.64 -23.97
N SER A 547 -6.90 15.64 -25.30
CA SER A 547 -8.00 16.19 -26.09
C SER A 547 -9.33 15.47 -25.81
N ALA A 548 -9.30 14.14 -25.67
CA ALA A 548 -10.48 13.35 -25.31
C ALA A 548 -10.99 13.69 -23.90
N VAL A 549 -10.09 13.88 -22.93
CA VAL A 549 -10.47 14.34 -21.58
C VAL A 549 -11.12 15.72 -21.65
N ASN A 550 -10.48 16.68 -22.31
CA ASN A 550 -10.97 18.06 -22.40
C ASN A 550 -12.35 18.13 -23.06
N LEU A 551 -12.58 17.37 -24.13
CA LEU A 551 -13.88 17.28 -24.80
C LEU A 551 -15.00 16.76 -23.88
N ILE A 552 -14.71 15.70 -23.11
CA ILE A 552 -15.69 15.12 -22.18
C ILE A 552 -15.94 16.04 -20.99
N LEU A 553 -14.87 16.64 -20.43
CA LEU A 553 -14.99 17.55 -19.30
C LEU A 553 -15.76 18.84 -19.68
N ASP A 554 -15.58 19.37 -20.89
CA ASP A 554 -16.40 20.49 -21.38
C ASP A 554 -17.90 20.15 -21.32
N LYS A 555 -18.31 19.01 -21.89
CA LYS A 555 -19.72 18.59 -21.87
C LYS A 555 -20.23 18.32 -20.45
N LEU A 556 -19.42 17.65 -19.61
CA LEU A 556 -19.78 17.40 -18.22
C LEU A 556 -19.88 18.69 -17.41
N SER A 557 -19.05 19.69 -17.68
CA SER A 557 -19.11 20.98 -16.99
C SER A 557 -20.48 21.65 -17.19
N ARG A 558 -21.05 21.57 -18.40
CA ARG A 558 -22.38 22.09 -18.76
C ARG A 558 -23.49 21.31 -18.06
N VAL A 559 -23.40 19.97 -18.04
CA VAL A 559 -24.35 19.11 -17.29
C VAL A 559 -24.31 19.47 -15.80
N PHE A 560 -23.12 19.53 -15.20
CA PHE A 560 -22.95 19.80 -13.78
C PHE A 560 -23.37 21.22 -13.39
N PHE A 561 -23.15 22.20 -14.27
CA PHE A 561 -23.65 23.56 -14.11
C PHE A 561 -25.18 23.57 -13.99
N CYS A 562 -25.87 23.02 -15.00
CA CYS A 562 -27.33 22.95 -15.03
C CYS A 562 -27.91 22.18 -13.83
N TYR A 563 -27.33 21.04 -13.49
CA TYR A 563 -27.79 20.22 -12.37
C TYR A 563 -27.48 20.81 -10.98
N SER A 564 -26.47 21.68 -10.88
CA SER A 564 -26.21 22.43 -9.64
C SER A 564 -27.27 23.50 -9.39
N ILE A 565 -27.84 24.05 -10.47
CA ILE A 565 -28.88 25.08 -10.44
C ILE A 565 -30.27 24.44 -10.30
N LEU A 566 -30.71 23.64 -11.27
CA LEU A 566 -32.09 23.12 -11.33
C LEU A 566 -32.43 22.12 -10.21
N TYR A 567 -31.48 21.26 -9.85
CA TYR A 567 -31.74 20.07 -9.04
C TYR A 567 -30.95 20.09 -7.74
N SER A 568 -30.88 21.27 -7.11
CA SER A 568 -30.15 21.52 -5.86
C SER A 568 -30.57 20.62 -4.68
N LYS A 569 -31.68 19.88 -4.78
CA LYS A 569 -32.10 18.87 -3.78
C LYS A 569 -31.99 17.41 -4.23
N GLN A 570 -31.60 17.12 -5.49
CA GLN A 570 -31.58 15.76 -6.06
C GLN A 570 -30.18 15.38 -6.55
N ILE A 571 -29.30 14.94 -5.64
CA ILE A 571 -27.89 14.62 -5.96
C ILE A 571 -27.75 13.21 -6.58
N ASN A 572 -28.64 12.27 -6.19
CA ASN A 572 -28.55 10.85 -6.56
C ASN A 572 -28.59 10.58 -8.07
N GLU A 573 -29.27 11.44 -8.82
CA GLU A 573 -29.38 11.30 -10.28
C GLU A 573 -28.01 11.42 -10.96
N ILE A 574 -27.19 12.41 -10.56
CA ILE A 574 -25.84 12.57 -11.10
C ILE A 574 -24.91 11.46 -10.59
N HIS A 575 -25.11 10.94 -9.37
CA HIS A 575 -24.37 9.78 -8.90
C HIS A 575 -24.61 8.55 -9.78
N SER A 576 -25.87 8.22 -10.07
CA SER A 576 -26.21 7.11 -10.95
C SER A 576 -25.69 7.33 -12.38
N PHE A 577 -25.81 8.55 -12.91
CA PHE A 577 -25.30 8.91 -14.23
C PHE A 577 -23.79 8.74 -14.32
N MET A 578 -23.03 9.23 -13.33
CA MET A 578 -21.57 9.12 -13.34
C MET A 578 -21.08 7.69 -13.12
N ASN A 579 -21.78 6.88 -12.31
CA ASN A 579 -21.47 5.45 -12.20
C ASN A 579 -21.56 4.77 -13.57
N LYS A 580 -22.67 4.99 -14.29
CA LYS A 580 -22.84 4.48 -15.67
C LYS A 580 -21.76 5.00 -16.62
N ALA A 581 -21.37 6.28 -16.51
CA ALA A 581 -20.30 6.84 -17.33
C ALA A 581 -18.93 6.17 -17.07
N ASN A 582 -18.62 5.83 -15.81
CA ASN A 582 -17.42 5.05 -15.46
C ASN A 582 -17.45 3.64 -16.05
N ASP A 583 -18.60 2.97 -16.01
CA ASP A 583 -18.72 1.63 -16.61
C ASP A 583 -18.54 1.69 -18.14
N LEU A 584 -19.22 2.63 -18.81
CA LEU A 584 -19.15 2.78 -20.27
C LEU A 584 -17.76 3.14 -20.77
N ILE A 585 -17.04 4.05 -20.09
CA ILE A 585 -15.75 4.53 -20.63
C ILE A 585 -14.71 3.41 -20.69
N ILE A 586 -14.75 2.47 -19.74
CA ILE A 586 -13.83 1.34 -19.71
C ILE A 586 -14.31 0.20 -20.62
N ASN A 587 -15.61 -0.10 -20.65
CA ASN A 587 -16.12 -1.29 -21.33
C ASN A 587 -16.58 -1.06 -22.78
N GLU A 588 -17.07 0.15 -23.10
CA GLU A 588 -17.62 0.51 -24.42
C GLU A 588 -16.85 1.65 -25.11
N GLY A 589 -15.96 2.34 -24.37
CA GLY A 589 -15.07 3.37 -24.89
C GLY A 589 -15.71 4.75 -25.08
N LEU A 590 -14.92 5.67 -25.65
CA LEU A 590 -15.25 7.10 -25.74
C LEU A 590 -16.61 7.40 -26.38
N ASN A 591 -16.94 6.73 -27.49
CA ASN A 591 -18.15 7.06 -28.26
C ASN A 591 -19.44 6.78 -27.48
N ALA A 592 -19.50 5.65 -26.77
CA ALA A 592 -20.65 5.29 -25.95
C ALA A 592 -20.80 6.24 -24.74
N THR A 593 -19.68 6.59 -24.10
CA THR A 593 -19.67 7.57 -23.00
C THR A 593 -20.12 8.94 -23.47
N MET A 594 -19.66 9.39 -24.64
CA MET A 594 -20.05 10.67 -25.24
C MET A 594 -21.55 10.69 -25.55
N ALA A 595 -22.09 9.64 -26.15
CA ALA A 595 -23.52 9.52 -26.42
C ALA A 595 -24.38 9.58 -25.13
N LEU A 596 -23.91 8.97 -24.04
CA LEU A 596 -24.57 9.07 -22.73
C LEU A 596 -24.59 10.52 -22.21
N ILE A 597 -23.45 11.22 -22.30
CA ILE A 597 -23.32 12.60 -21.82
C ILE A 597 -24.15 13.55 -22.67
N ASP A 598 -24.11 13.42 -23.99
CA ASP A 598 -24.90 14.22 -24.92
C ASP A 598 -26.40 14.00 -24.70
N GLY A 599 -26.83 12.75 -24.53
CA GLY A 599 -28.21 12.43 -24.16
C GLY A 599 -28.63 13.09 -22.85
N LYS A 600 -27.72 13.15 -21.86
CA LYS A 600 -27.99 13.83 -20.59
C LYS A 600 -28.11 15.34 -20.76
N LEU A 601 -27.21 15.97 -21.50
CA LEU A 601 -27.23 17.40 -21.78
C LEU A 601 -28.49 17.82 -22.55
N ASN A 602 -28.87 17.04 -23.56
CA ASN A 602 -30.06 17.27 -24.38
C ASN A 602 -31.37 17.09 -23.61
N SER A 603 -31.37 16.30 -22.53
CA SER A 603 -32.55 16.12 -21.67
C SER A 603 -32.85 17.31 -20.76
N ILE A 604 -31.94 18.29 -20.67
CA ILE A 604 -32.09 19.43 -19.78
C ILE A 604 -33.10 20.42 -20.37
N ASN A 605 -34.10 20.79 -19.57
CA ASN A 605 -35.11 21.75 -19.98
C ASN A 605 -34.52 23.18 -20.01
N GLN A 606 -34.29 23.70 -21.22
CA GLN A 606 -33.72 25.03 -21.47
C GLN A 606 -34.59 26.16 -20.89
N SER A 607 -35.92 26.03 -20.92
CA SER A 607 -36.83 27.03 -20.35
C SER A 607 -36.71 27.10 -18.83
N LEU A 608 -36.59 25.97 -18.15
CA LEU A 608 -36.45 25.94 -16.69
C LEU A 608 -35.13 26.56 -16.23
N ILE A 609 -34.01 26.27 -16.91
CA ILE A 609 -32.72 26.86 -16.56
C ILE A 609 -32.72 28.36 -16.85
N ASN A 610 -33.30 28.79 -17.98
CA ASN A 610 -33.47 30.21 -18.30
C ASN A 610 -34.26 30.95 -17.22
N ASN A 611 -35.38 30.38 -16.75
CA ASN A 611 -36.19 30.96 -15.68
C ASN A 611 -35.42 31.02 -14.36
N SER A 612 -34.62 29.99 -14.05
CA SER A 612 -33.81 29.95 -12.83
C SER A 612 -32.67 30.98 -12.84
N LEU A 613 -32.02 31.18 -13.99
CA LEU A 613 -31.00 32.21 -14.17
C LEU A 613 -31.59 33.64 -14.12
N GLY A 614 -32.86 33.81 -14.53
CA GLY A 614 -33.59 35.08 -14.46
C GLY A 614 -34.05 35.51 -13.07
N GLY A 615 -34.06 34.58 -12.11
CA GLY A 615 -34.50 34.82 -10.73
C GLY A 615 -33.39 35.31 -9.79
N GLU A 616 -33.66 35.19 -8.49
CA GLU A 616 -32.68 35.51 -7.44
C GLU A 616 -31.65 34.38 -7.30
N ILE A 617 -30.36 34.71 -7.38
CA ILE A 617 -29.25 33.74 -7.28
C ILE A 617 -28.37 33.96 -6.04
N ALA A 618 -28.41 35.14 -5.42
CA ALA A 618 -27.53 35.51 -4.31
C ALA A 618 -27.66 34.62 -3.05
N HIS A 619 -28.84 34.04 -2.84
CA HIS A 619 -29.16 33.23 -1.65
C HIS A 619 -28.41 31.89 -1.62
N ASN A 620 -27.98 31.37 -2.78
CA ASN A 620 -27.28 30.10 -2.88
C ASN A 620 -25.83 30.32 -3.29
N ARG A 621 -24.89 30.05 -2.36
CA ARG A 621 -23.45 30.23 -2.56
C ARG A 621 -22.95 29.60 -3.87
N ILE A 622 -23.36 28.39 -4.18
CA ILE A 622 -22.89 27.65 -5.36
C ILE A 622 -23.45 28.26 -6.65
N TRP A 623 -24.71 28.70 -6.62
CA TRP A 623 -25.34 29.33 -7.79
C TRP A 623 -24.66 30.64 -8.13
N LYS A 624 -24.56 31.56 -7.15
CA LYS A 624 -23.93 32.85 -7.39
C LYS A 624 -22.47 32.69 -7.82
N ASP A 625 -21.73 31.73 -7.24
CA ASP A 625 -20.34 31.48 -7.61
C ASP A 625 -20.20 30.96 -9.05
N LEU A 626 -20.97 29.94 -9.43
CA LEU A 626 -20.94 29.40 -10.79
C LEU A 626 -21.37 30.42 -11.85
N ILE A 627 -22.49 31.11 -11.62
CA ILE A 627 -23.09 32.02 -12.59
C ILE A 627 -22.22 33.27 -12.74
N CYS A 628 -21.74 33.86 -11.64
CA CYS A 628 -20.88 35.05 -11.71
C CYS A 628 -19.50 34.70 -12.27
N CYS A 629 -18.95 33.52 -11.97
CA CYS A 629 -17.70 33.05 -12.56
C CYS A 629 -17.80 32.91 -14.09
N LEU A 630 -18.90 32.33 -14.59
CA LEU A 630 -19.11 32.18 -16.04
C LEU A 630 -19.40 33.53 -16.73
N SER A 631 -20.15 34.43 -16.07
CA SER A 631 -20.37 35.79 -16.57
C SER A 631 -19.05 36.58 -16.67
N ALA A 632 -18.22 36.53 -15.63
CA ALA A 632 -16.90 37.17 -15.63
C ALA A 632 -15.99 36.59 -16.72
N PHE A 633 -15.98 35.27 -16.90
CA PHE A 633 -15.23 34.61 -17.97
C PHE A 633 -15.53 35.20 -19.36
N PHE A 634 -16.79 35.40 -19.72
CA PHE A 634 -17.15 35.95 -21.04
C PHE A 634 -16.71 37.41 -21.25
N ASP A 635 -16.50 38.16 -20.17
CA ASP A 635 -16.01 39.53 -20.26
C ASP A 635 -14.47 39.55 -20.32
N GLU A 636 -13.78 38.68 -19.57
CA GLU A 636 -12.32 38.53 -19.60
C GLU A 636 -11.82 37.93 -20.93
N GLU A 637 -12.55 36.98 -21.53
CA GLU A 637 -12.18 36.37 -22.80
C GLU A 637 -12.07 37.39 -23.95
N LYS A 638 -12.74 38.54 -23.83
CA LYS A 638 -12.69 39.63 -24.82
C LYS A 638 -11.47 40.54 -24.67
N THR A 639 -10.68 40.40 -23.62
CA THR A 639 -9.58 41.34 -23.29
C THR A 639 -8.18 40.81 -23.61
N GLU A 640 -8.05 39.76 -24.43
CA GLU A 640 -6.76 39.15 -24.83
C GLU A 640 -5.85 38.79 -23.62
N ILE A 641 -6.46 38.31 -22.54
CA ILE A 641 -5.80 37.93 -21.29
C ILE A 641 -5.03 36.60 -21.40
N SER A 642 -3.92 36.46 -20.68
CA SER A 642 -3.21 35.17 -20.59
C SER A 642 -3.99 34.14 -19.76
N LEU A 643 -3.76 32.84 -19.99
CA LEU A 643 -4.43 31.78 -19.24
C LEU A 643 -4.09 31.82 -17.74
N ASP A 644 -2.84 32.15 -17.39
CA ASP A 644 -2.40 32.27 -16.00
C ASP A 644 -3.13 33.41 -15.28
N GLU A 645 -3.28 34.57 -15.94
CA GLU A 645 -4.01 35.70 -15.38
C GLU A 645 -5.51 35.41 -15.28
N LEU A 646 -6.07 34.69 -16.27
CA LEU A 646 -7.46 34.24 -16.24
C LEU A 646 -7.71 33.25 -15.09
N GLU A 647 -6.80 32.30 -14.85
CA GLU A 647 -6.88 31.36 -13.74
C GLU A 647 -6.76 32.08 -12.40
N ASP A 648 -5.84 33.05 -12.24
CA ASP A 648 -5.74 33.87 -11.02
C ASP A 648 -7.06 34.62 -10.73
N LYS A 649 -7.68 35.22 -11.76
CA LYS A 649 -8.92 35.97 -11.62
C LYS A 649 -10.12 35.10 -11.23
N LEU A 650 -10.24 33.90 -11.80
CA LEU A 650 -11.46 33.09 -11.68
C LEU A 650 -11.36 31.93 -10.67
N SER A 651 -10.15 31.54 -10.27
CA SER A 651 -9.97 30.40 -9.37
C SER A 651 -10.33 30.74 -7.92
N ARG A 652 -9.76 31.80 -7.35
CA ARG A 652 -9.81 32.16 -5.92
C ARG A 652 -9.70 33.68 -5.69
N ASN A 653 -9.82 34.10 -4.43
CA ASN A 653 -9.52 35.46 -3.96
C ASN A 653 -10.41 36.58 -4.52
N TYR A 654 -11.69 36.28 -4.72
CA TYR A 654 -12.70 37.27 -5.09
C TYR A 654 -13.91 37.17 -4.16
N ASP A 655 -14.69 38.23 -4.14
CA ASP A 655 -16.04 38.27 -3.63
C ASP A 655 -17.04 38.50 -4.77
N ILE A 656 -18.32 38.31 -4.47
CA ILE A 656 -19.42 38.65 -5.36
C ILE A 656 -20.02 39.96 -4.85
N GLU A 657 -19.85 41.01 -5.66
CA GLU A 657 -20.31 42.36 -5.36
C GLU A 657 -21.72 42.62 -5.90
N HIS A 658 -22.50 43.35 -5.11
CA HIS A 658 -23.76 43.96 -5.53
C HIS A 658 -23.50 45.35 -6.13
N ILE A 659 -23.75 45.51 -7.42
CA ILE A 659 -23.46 46.76 -8.15
C ILE A 659 -24.26 47.92 -7.52
N HIS A 660 -25.58 47.73 -7.36
CA HIS A 660 -26.46 48.56 -6.55
C HIS A 660 -26.57 47.99 -5.13
N ALA A 661 -26.25 48.82 -4.14
CA ALA A 661 -26.29 48.49 -2.72
C ALA A 661 -27.68 48.74 -2.11
N THR A 662 -27.89 48.28 -0.87
CA THR A 662 -29.08 48.64 -0.08
C THR A 662 -29.07 50.10 0.44
N ALA A 663 -27.92 50.78 0.43
CA ALA A 663 -27.82 52.17 0.87
C ALA A 663 -27.97 53.20 -0.27
N ASP A 664 -28.16 52.74 -1.51
CA ASP A 664 -28.61 53.60 -2.60
C ASP A 664 -30.04 54.09 -2.25
N GLU A 665 -30.26 55.41 -2.17
CA GLU A 665 -31.55 56.04 -1.83
C GLU A 665 -32.61 55.90 -2.96
N ILE A 666 -32.46 54.92 -3.85
CA ILE A 666 -33.41 54.66 -4.92
C ILE A 666 -34.58 53.85 -4.36
N ILE A 667 -35.73 54.53 -4.23
CA ILE A 667 -36.96 54.01 -3.61
C ILE A 667 -37.56 52.80 -4.37
N ASP A 668 -37.12 52.52 -5.60
CA ASP A 668 -37.80 51.60 -6.54
C ASP A 668 -36.88 50.54 -7.21
N PHE A 669 -35.77 50.14 -6.59
CA PHE A 669 -34.98 49.00 -7.08
C PHE A 669 -35.63 47.68 -6.66
N GLU A 670 -36.18 46.93 -7.62
CA GLU A 670 -36.91 45.69 -7.35
C GLU A 670 -36.03 44.67 -6.58
N LYS A 671 -36.50 44.22 -5.40
CA LYS A 671 -35.77 43.23 -4.57
C LYS A 671 -35.33 41.97 -5.33
N PRO A 672 -36.15 41.36 -6.20
CA PRO A 672 -35.71 40.22 -7.01
C PRO A 672 -34.55 40.54 -7.95
N LEU A 673 -34.49 41.77 -8.47
CA LEU A 673 -33.43 42.22 -9.36
C LEU A 673 -32.12 42.44 -8.60
N GLN A 674 -32.20 42.89 -7.34
CA GLN A 674 -31.03 43.14 -6.48
C GLN A 674 -30.16 41.89 -6.28
N ASN A 675 -30.80 40.72 -6.17
CA ASN A 675 -30.14 39.44 -5.97
C ASN A 675 -29.97 38.63 -7.27
N SER A 676 -30.21 39.24 -8.43
CA SER A 676 -30.10 38.58 -9.73
C SER A 676 -28.72 38.79 -10.37
N ILE A 677 -28.39 38.00 -11.40
CA ILE A 677 -27.13 38.16 -12.15
C ILE A 677 -26.98 39.56 -12.77
N GLY A 678 -28.07 40.28 -13.03
CA GLY A 678 -28.02 41.65 -13.53
C GLY A 678 -27.27 42.60 -12.61
N ASN A 679 -27.42 42.41 -11.29
CA ASN A 679 -26.83 43.27 -10.27
C ASN A 679 -25.61 42.66 -9.55
N LEU A 680 -25.15 41.48 -9.98
CA LEU A 680 -24.02 40.77 -9.35
C LEU A 680 -22.83 40.66 -10.29
N MET A 681 -21.62 40.82 -9.74
CA MET A 681 -20.36 40.64 -10.47
C MET A 681 -19.24 40.13 -9.55
N LEU A 682 -18.16 39.60 -10.13
CA LEU A 682 -16.95 39.32 -9.38
C LEU A 682 -16.20 40.63 -9.10
N LEU A 683 -15.62 40.73 -7.91
CA LEU A 683 -14.77 41.84 -7.49
C LEU A 683 -13.69 41.36 -6.53
N GLU A 684 -12.56 42.05 -6.48
CA GLU A 684 -11.51 41.78 -5.50
C GLU A 684 -12.01 41.97 -4.08
N TYR A 685 -11.64 41.05 -3.21
CA TYR A 685 -12.02 41.05 -1.81
C TYR A 685 -11.70 42.37 -1.10
N ASP A 686 -10.51 42.93 -1.30
CA ASP A 686 -10.09 44.18 -0.64
C ASP A 686 -10.90 45.40 -1.14
N ILE A 687 -11.16 45.45 -2.45
CA ILE A 687 -11.99 46.52 -3.04
C ILE A 687 -13.42 46.39 -2.51
N ASN A 688 -13.98 45.18 -2.54
CA ASN A 688 -15.34 44.89 -2.10
C ASN A 688 -15.56 45.30 -0.63
N ARG A 689 -14.60 45.01 0.25
CA ARG A 689 -14.65 45.42 1.67
C ARG A 689 -14.53 46.93 1.88
N SER A 690 -13.73 47.62 1.05
CA SER A 690 -13.52 49.07 1.16
C SER A 690 -14.76 49.87 0.72
N ILE A 691 -15.46 49.40 -0.31
CA ILE A 691 -16.68 50.05 -0.80
C ILE A 691 -17.90 49.67 0.03
N GLY A 692 -18.01 48.41 0.48
CA GLY A 692 -19.12 47.94 1.31
C GLY A 692 -20.49 48.26 0.69
N SER A 693 -21.42 48.77 1.51
CA SER A 693 -22.77 49.11 1.08
C SER A 693 -22.92 50.55 0.58
N LYS A 694 -21.84 51.25 0.19
CA LYS A 694 -21.92 52.63 -0.33
C LYS A 694 -22.81 52.75 -1.58
N PRO A 695 -23.34 53.95 -1.89
CA PRO A 695 -24.06 54.17 -3.13
C PRO A 695 -23.21 53.90 -4.38
N PHE A 696 -23.85 53.60 -5.51
CA PHE A 696 -23.19 53.29 -6.78
C PHE A 696 -22.20 54.39 -7.22
N GLU A 697 -22.57 55.66 -7.05
CA GLU A 697 -21.73 56.83 -7.41
C GLU A 697 -20.37 56.81 -6.70
N ASP A 698 -20.33 56.34 -5.45
CA ASP A 698 -19.11 56.20 -4.67
C ASP A 698 -18.32 54.96 -5.11
N LYS A 699 -19.02 53.84 -5.37
CA LYS A 699 -18.42 52.55 -5.77
C LYS A 699 -17.68 52.64 -7.12
N VAL A 700 -18.20 53.41 -8.07
CA VAL A 700 -17.65 53.57 -9.43
C VAL A 700 -16.18 54.01 -9.42
N HIS A 701 -15.76 54.82 -8.45
CA HIS A 701 -14.37 55.27 -8.32
C HIS A 701 -13.40 54.11 -8.09
N SER A 702 -13.81 53.14 -7.27
CA SER A 702 -13.02 51.94 -6.99
C SER A 702 -13.08 50.92 -8.13
N TYR A 703 -14.21 50.79 -8.83
CA TYR A 703 -14.36 49.88 -9.97
C TYR A 703 -13.38 50.17 -11.12
N LYS A 704 -13.00 51.43 -11.33
CA LYS A 704 -11.99 51.81 -12.36
C LYS A 704 -10.64 51.13 -12.16
N ASN A 705 -10.30 50.81 -10.90
CA ASN A 705 -9.03 50.19 -10.51
C ASN A 705 -9.14 48.67 -10.37
N SER A 706 -10.31 48.07 -10.60
CA SER A 706 -10.50 46.62 -10.49
C SER A 706 -9.74 45.88 -11.59
N LYS A 707 -9.25 44.68 -11.31
CA LYS A 707 -8.68 43.73 -12.26
C LYS A 707 -9.74 43.10 -13.16
N TYR A 708 -11.02 43.13 -12.76
CA TYR A 708 -12.12 42.53 -13.51
C TYR A 708 -12.63 43.43 -14.64
N ALA A 709 -12.71 42.87 -15.84
CA ALA A 709 -13.20 43.56 -17.04
C ALA A 709 -14.66 44.05 -16.86
N THR A 710 -15.50 43.24 -16.21
CA THR A 710 -16.90 43.58 -15.91
C THR A 710 -17.00 44.83 -15.03
N ALA A 711 -16.18 44.95 -13.98
CA ALA A 711 -16.17 46.11 -13.09
C ALA A 711 -15.73 47.39 -13.83
N LYS A 712 -14.68 47.31 -14.66
CA LYS A 712 -14.24 48.44 -15.51
C LYS A 712 -15.28 48.84 -16.56
N LYS A 713 -16.10 47.90 -17.04
CA LYS A 713 -17.22 48.17 -17.96
C LYS A 713 -18.33 48.93 -17.21
N ILE A 714 -18.70 48.46 -16.02
CA ILE A 714 -19.74 49.06 -15.19
C ILE A 714 -19.33 50.46 -14.68
N SER A 715 -18.05 50.70 -14.43
CA SER A 715 -17.55 52.01 -13.98
C SER A 715 -17.73 53.16 -14.99
N LYS A 716 -18.19 52.86 -16.21
CA LYS A 716 -18.47 53.85 -17.26
C LYS A 716 -19.93 54.32 -17.25
N PHE A 717 -20.79 53.66 -16.47
CA PHE A 717 -22.19 54.05 -16.35
C PHE A 717 -22.32 55.26 -15.42
N PRO A 718 -23.17 56.25 -15.76
CA PRO A 718 -23.39 57.42 -14.93
C PRO A 718 -24.24 57.12 -13.68
N LYS A 719 -25.11 56.11 -13.77
CA LYS A 719 -25.95 55.56 -12.69
C LYS A 719 -26.17 54.08 -12.96
N TRP A 720 -26.70 53.35 -12.00
CA TRP A 720 -27.10 51.96 -12.17
C TRP A 720 -28.53 51.76 -11.68
N ASP A 721 -29.48 51.69 -12.60
CA ASP A 721 -30.90 51.57 -12.26
C ASP A 721 -31.52 50.22 -12.67
N THR A 722 -32.84 50.09 -12.46
CA THR A 722 -33.63 48.90 -12.78
C THR A 722 -33.56 48.56 -14.28
N GLU A 723 -33.48 49.53 -15.19
CA GLU A 723 -33.40 49.29 -16.63
C GLU A 723 -32.03 48.72 -17.01
N ASP A 724 -30.95 49.32 -16.48
CA ASP A 724 -29.56 48.86 -16.70
C ASP A 724 -29.36 47.43 -16.18
N ALA A 725 -29.82 47.16 -14.95
CA ALA A 725 -29.72 45.85 -14.33
C ALA A 725 -30.54 44.79 -15.09
N ASN A 726 -31.73 45.14 -15.60
CA ASN A 726 -32.55 44.25 -16.43
C ASN A 726 -31.91 43.93 -17.77
N LYS A 727 -31.34 44.96 -18.42
CA LYS A 727 -30.64 44.79 -19.69
C LYS A 727 -29.43 43.87 -19.52
N ARG A 728 -28.58 44.13 -18.51
CA ARG A 728 -27.45 43.25 -18.20
C ARG A 728 -27.91 41.84 -17.85
N ARG A 729 -28.97 41.68 -17.05
CA ARG A 729 -29.53 40.37 -16.71
C ARG A 729 -29.86 39.57 -17.97
N LYS A 730 -30.55 40.17 -18.94
CA LYS A 730 -30.89 39.50 -20.21
C LYS A 730 -29.64 39.14 -21.00
N GLU A 731 -28.69 40.07 -21.15
CA GLU A 731 -27.43 39.85 -21.86
C GLU A 731 -26.62 38.68 -21.26
N GLU A 732 -26.47 38.62 -19.92
CA GLU A 732 -25.72 37.56 -19.25
C GLU A 732 -26.41 36.20 -19.36
N ILE A 733 -27.75 36.17 -19.27
CA ILE A 733 -28.51 34.93 -19.46
C ILE A 733 -28.34 34.40 -20.88
N ASP A 734 -28.46 35.25 -21.89
CA ASP A 734 -28.31 34.87 -23.29
C ASP A 734 -26.90 34.28 -23.56
N LYS A 735 -25.84 34.89 -23.00
CA LYS A 735 -24.47 34.36 -23.09
C LYS A 735 -24.36 32.97 -22.46
N ILE A 736 -24.89 32.79 -21.25
CA ILE A 736 -24.82 31.53 -20.51
C ILE A 736 -25.59 30.43 -21.23
N ILE A 737 -26.83 30.71 -21.69
CA ILE A 737 -27.65 29.75 -22.44
C ILE A 737 -26.94 29.33 -23.73
N LYS A 738 -26.35 30.30 -24.45
CA LYS A 738 -25.57 30.02 -25.66
C LYS A 738 -24.38 29.09 -25.38
N TYR A 739 -23.64 29.32 -24.30
CA TYR A 739 -22.53 28.43 -23.90
C TYR A 739 -23.03 27.02 -23.54
N LEU A 740 -24.12 26.91 -22.78
CA LEU A 740 -24.63 25.62 -22.31
C LEU A 740 -25.15 24.73 -23.45
N PHE A 741 -25.82 25.31 -24.45
CA PHE A 741 -26.55 24.54 -25.48
C PHE A 741 -26.11 24.79 -26.92
N GLY A 742 -25.19 25.72 -27.18
CA GLY A 742 -24.61 25.94 -28.50
C GLY A 742 -25.56 26.52 -29.54
N SER A 743 -26.46 27.43 -29.15
CA SER A 743 -27.39 28.12 -30.08
C SER A 743 -26.71 29.13 -30.99
#